data_AF-A0A9P0BY08-F1
#
_entry.id   AF-A0A9P0BY08-F1
#
_cell.length_a   1.000
_cell.length_b   1.000
_cell.length_c   1.000
_cell.angle_alpha   90.00
_cell.angle_beta   90.00
_cell.angle_gamma   90.00
#
_symmetry.space_group_name_H-M   'P 1'
#
loop_
_entity.id
_entity.type
_entity.pdbx_description
1 polymer ?
#
loop_
_entity_poly.entity_id
_entity_poly.type
_entity_poly.pdbx_seq_one_letter_code
_entity_poly.pdbx_strand_id
1 'polypeptide(L)'
;MEAIKILLFILLIDSSQSKSIAIEDYVKKLNKDYAYFRSTIAEMSWNSTVNSSLAIDNNMMLADLGKLEKIACNYLTMLFGENCFEDLMRQTYLFCRGPKYDIKELRTASRLFREIETEFTSSEMCIPTEQHTPKDNLTQVVSDIYYFLSKLRHATDKAIVKDNYYVYSARFAIYKTAEFKASENYICLKGYEDFQKIMKFTKDRVVLKWVWIAWREIMGSLKSSVVMLNNVLNLAAKQSGYKDHGSVWREELEMPDIRIKVKELLAKIKPLYSLIHGVLRYHLREVYGGFVPEKGPIPAHLLGSLWGNDWSVWLKRFAPHIAKKIKKKNWTTQHKLILAQDMYYSMGLHGMSEKFWKNSIFERGNNTNMDCFGSAVDMYKNNNDFRILYCTGGEDDFHVLHHEMGHIEYFMYYADQPTIYRSGNSAFHESIGEAVYLGVQTPQHLNRIGLIDDRSLFATDGKPMTDTELYKHAWDDFSTGTEENTKATTDISHTTDDVDTDNVTTTNNDNNEETDDEFDETVKSTMFKDESLSIDMIILLQRAFKRLPAMTLALVLDEFRWRYFEDGYKFTNFEFWKLVKDLQGIEPPMTRDEEGFDPLAYYYVAHNIPTIRYFLSEFIQHQLFEKMCIASIHGSPLVSEKVLNKIKMTRCDVYGSKTAGNVLIQFMTPGNSKHWRQLLKASTGLEEVTADSFLRYYDPLIKFLWEYVEKHKIPIGW
;
A
#
# COMPACT_ATOMS: atom_id res chain seq x y z
N MET A 1 39.51 3.98 -14.45
CA MET A 1 40.87 4.39 -14.87
C MET A 1 40.84 5.50 -15.93
N GLU A 2 40.07 5.38 -17.02
CA GLU A 2 39.88 6.49 -17.98
C GLU A 2 39.19 7.71 -17.37
N ALA A 3 38.12 7.53 -16.59
CA ALA A 3 37.46 8.64 -15.89
C ALA A 3 38.43 9.42 -14.97
N ILE A 4 39.40 8.73 -14.37
CA ILE A 4 40.45 9.35 -13.54
C ILE A 4 41.44 10.14 -14.42
N LYS A 5 41.77 9.63 -15.63
CA LYS A 5 42.61 10.38 -16.59
C LYS A 5 41.93 11.65 -17.07
N ILE A 6 40.63 11.58 -17.40
CA ILE A 6 39.83 12.75 -17.78
C ILE A 6 39.78 13.75 -16.61
N LEU A 7 39.57 13.27 -15.39
CA LEU A 7 39.56 14.12 -14.20
C LEU A 7 40.91 14.83 -13.96
N LEU A 8 42.02 14.09 -14.02
CA LEU A 8 43.35 14.69 -13.89
C LEU A 8 43.59 15.75 -14.97
N PHE A 9 43.07 15.51 -16.18
CA PHE A 9 43.12 16.48 -17.26
C PHE A 9 42.28 17.74 -16.94
N ILE A 10 41.05 17.59 -16.42
CA ILE A 10 40.20 18.72 -15.96
C ILE A 10 40.92 19.58 -14.92
N LEU A 11 41.57 18.94 -13.94
CA LEU A 11 42.27 19.63 -12.84
C LEU A 11 43.54 20.37 -13.30
N LEU A 12 44.11 20.02 -14.45
CA LEU A 12 45.35 20.58 -14.99
C LEU A 12 45.13 21.62 -16.09
N ILE A 13 43.88 21.89 -16.49
CA ILE A 13 43.55 22.84 -17.57
C ILE A 13 43.18 24.22 -16.99
N ASP A 14 43.88 25.25 -17.44
CA ASP A 14 43.60 26.67 -17.09
C ASP A 14 42.50 27.31 -17.97
N SER A 15 42.17 26.72 -19.11
CA SER A 15 41.14 27.22 -20.05
C SER A 15 39.73 26.84 -19.61
N SER A 16 38.86 27.82 -19.36
CA SER A 16 37.47 27.59 -18.93
C SER A 16 36.65 26.76 -19.93
N GLN A 17 36.80 27.00 -21.23
CA GLN A 17 36.07 26.27 -22.28
C GLN A 17 36.53 24.81 -22.39
N SER A 18 37.85 24.57 -22.32
CA SER A 18 38.42 23.22 -22.37
C SER A 18 38.08 22.42 -21.10
N LYS A 19 38.00 23.10 -19.95
CA LYS A 19 37.58 22.53 -18.67
C LYS A 19 36.10 22.10 -18.70
N SER A 20 35.22 22.93 -19.27
CA SER A 20 33.80 22.58 -19.46
C SER A 20 33.60 21.31 -20.29
N ILE A 21 34.28 21.21 -21.44
CA ILE A 21 34.21 20.03 -22.33
C ILE A 21 34.67 18.77 -21.59
N ALA A 22 35.77 18.86 -20.84
CA ALA A 22 36.29 17.71 -20.12
C ALA A 22 35.37 17.27 -18.96
N ILE A 23 34.65 18.20 -18.31
CA ILE A 23 33.61 17.90 -17.31
C ILE A 23 32.43 17.15 -17.96
N GLU A 24 31.96 17.61 -19.13
CA GLU A 24 30.89 16.94 -19.87
C GLU A 24 31.26 15.50 -20.24
N ASP A 25 32.48 15.29 -20.74
CA ASP A 25 32.99 13.95 -21.08
C ASP A 25 33.09 13.05 -19.85
N TYR A 26 33.54 13.58 -18.71
CA TYR A 26 33.58 12.86 -17.44
C TYR A 26 32.18 12.43 -17.00
N VAL A 27 31.22 13.35 -16.99
CA VAL A 27 29.83 13.10 -16.62
C VAL A 27 29.19 12.05 -17.54
N LYS A 28 29.42 12.14 -18.84
CA LYS A 28 28.94 11.16 -19.82
C LYS A 28 29.49 9.77 -19.56
N LYS A 29 30.79 9.67 -19.27
CA LYS A 29 31.44 8.40 -18.91
C LYS A 29 30.91 7.84 -17.60
N LEU A 30 30.74 8.68 -16.59
CA LEU A 30 30.19 8.29 -15.29
C LEU A 30 28.77 7.71 -15.43
N ASN A 31 27.90 8.37 -16.20
CA ASN A 31 26.54 7.86 -16.47
C ASN A 31 26.56 6.51 -17.21
N LYS A 32 27.50 6.30 -18.14
CA LYS A 32 27.67 5.01 -18.83
C LYS A 32 28.09 3.90 -17.86
N ASP A 33 29.03 4.19 -16.96
CA ASP A 33 29.48 3.23 -15.96
C ASP A 33 28.35 2.92 -14.95
N TYR A 34 27.58 3.93 -14.54
CA TYR A 34 26.39 3.76 -13.70
C TYR A 34 25.32 2.89 -14.37
N ALA A 35 25.04 3.13 -15.65
CA ALA A 35 24.10 2.33 -16.45
C ALA A 35 24.49 0.84 -16.52
N TYR A 36 25.78 0.55 -16.64
CA TYR A 36 26.28 -0.82 -16.64
C TYR A 36 25.94 -1.54 -15.32
N PHE A 37 26.21 -0.91 -14.18
CA PHE A 37 25.88 -1.51 -12.88
C PHE A 37 24.38 -1.69 -12.71
N ARG A 38 23.58 -0.66 -13.00
CA ARG A 38 22.11 -0.71 -12.85
C ARG A 38 21.49 -1.81 -13.71
N SER A 39 21.88 -1.91 -14.98
CA SER A 39 21.36 -2.94 -15.88
C SER A 39 21.77 -4.35 -15.48
N THR A 40 23.03 -4.53 -15.05
CA THR A 40 23.53 -5.83 -14.58
C THR A 40 22.80 -6.28 -13.31
N ILE A 41 22.65 -5.37 -12.33
CA ILE A 41 21.94 -5.66 -11.08
C ILE A 41 20.46 -5.98 -11.36
N ALA A 42 19.79 -5.20 -12.22
CA ALA A 42 18.40 -5.44 -12.59
C ALA A 42 18.21 -6.84 -13.23
N GLU A 43 19.12 -7.26 -14.10
CA GLU A 43 19.09 -8.59 -14.72
C GLU A 43 19.32 -9.72 -13.72
N MET A 44 20.30 -9.57 -12.81
CA MET A 44 20.54 -10.53 -11.74
C MET A 44 19.33 -10.65 -10.81
N SER A 45 18.77 -9.53 -10.37
CA SER A 45 17.60 -9.50 -9.49
C SER A 45 16.37 -10.09 -10.16
N TRP A 46 16.07 -9.71 -11.41
CA TRP A 46 14.95 -10.28 -12.17
C TRP A 46 15.05 -11.81 -12.27
N ASN A 47 16.22 -12.33 -12.64
CA ASN A 47 16.41 -13.78 -12.75
C ASN A 47 16.23 -14.50 -11.41
N SER A 48 16.70 -13.89 -10.31
CA SER A 48 16.53 -14.44 -8.96
C SER A 48 15.08 -14.41 -8.48
N THR A 49 14.32 -13.36 -8.81
CA THR A 49 12.90 -13.23 -8.45
C THR A 49 12.05 -14.23 -9.23
N VAL A 50 12.31 -14.36 -10.53
CA VAL A 50 11.55 -15.25 -11.42
C VAL A 50 11.90 -16.71 -11.20
N ASN A 51 13.15 -17.01 -10.84
CA ASN A 51 13.58 -18.35 -10.52
C ASN A 51 14.52 -18.33 -9.32
N SER A 52 13.99 -18.67 -8.15
CA SER A 52 14.75 -18.73 -6.90
C SER A 52 15.87 -19.78 -6.92
N SER A 53 15.84 -20.77 -7.82
CA SER A 53 16.96 -21.70 -8.01
C SER A 53 18.18 -21.04 -8.67
N LEU A 54 17.98 -19.88 -9.30
CA LEU A 54 19.02 -19.02 -9.88
C LEU A 54 19.32 -17.85 -8.95
N ALA A 55 19.22 -18.01 -7.63
CA ALA A 55 19.58 -16.96 -6.70
C ALA A 55 21.07 -16.58 -6.85
N ILE A 56 21.32 -15.45 -7.53
CA ILE A 56 22.68 -14.93 -7.75
C ILE A 56 22.99 -13.91 -6.66
N ASP A 57 24.12 -14.08 -5.97
CA ASP A 57 24.67 -13.07 -5.06
C ASP A 57 25.10 -11.83 -5.87
N ASN A 58 24.30 -10.77 -5.82
CA ASN A 58 24.59 -9.48 -6.43
C ASN A 58 25.29 -8.49 -5.47
N ASN A 59 25.65 -8.92 -4.24
CA ASN A 59 26.21 -8.02 -3.22
C ASN A 59 27.53 -7.38 -3.67
N MET A 60 28.36 -8.09 -4.44
CA MET A 60 29.61 -7.53 -4.96
C MET A 60 29.36 -6.38 -5.95
N MET A 61 28.38 -6.55 -6.86
CA MET A 61 27.99 -5.49 -7.80
C MET A 61 27.39 -4.29 -7.09
N LEU A 62 26.56 -4.52 -6.06
CA LEU A 62 26.01 -3.45 -5.22
C LEU A 62 27.10 -2.69 -4.45
N ALA A 63 28.09 -3.39 -3.90
CA ALA A 63 29.22 -2.78 -3.21
C ALA A 63 30.07 -1.93 -4.17
N ASP A 64 30.35 -2.44 -5.37
CA ASP A 64 31.12 -1.71 -6.38
C ASP A 64 30.36 -0.51 -6.95
N LEU A 65 29.04 -0.62 -7.11
CA LEU A 65 28.18 0.53 -7.42
C LEU A 65 28.26 1.60 -6.33
N GLY A 66 28.17 1.22 -5.06
CA GLY A 66 28.31 2.16 -3.94
C GLY A 66 29.67 2.87 -3.91
N LYS A 67 30.76 2.17 -4.28
CA LYS A 67 32.08 2.78 -4.46
C LYS A 67 32.09 3.78 -5.62
N LEU A 68 31.49 3.44 -6.76
CA LEU A 68 31.38 4.35 -7.91
C LEU A 68 30.64 5.63 -7.51
N GLU A 69 29.49 5.50 -6.84
CA GLU A 69 28.68 6.64 -6.37
C GLU A 69 29.47 7.52 -5.38
N LYS A 70 30.19 6.92 -4.43
CA LYS A 70 31.03 7.66 -3.48
C LYS A 70 32.16 8.44 -4.19
N ILE A 71 32.82 7.80 -5.14
CA ILE A 71 33.89 8.43 -5.93
C ILE A 71 33.32 9.58 -6.76
N ALA A 72 32.19 9.36 -7.43
CA ALA A 72 31.48 10.37 -8.20
C ALA A 72 31.08 11.56 -7.33
N CYS A 73 30.44 11.32 -6.19
CA CYS A 73 30.04 12.35 -5.24
C CYS A 73 31.22 13.24 -4.83
N ASN A 74 32.34 12.65 -4.40
CA ASN A 74 33.52 13.41 -3.97
C ASN A 74 34.06 14.31 -5.08
N TYR A 75 34.20 13.77 -6.29
CA TYR A 75 34.78 14.53 -7.40
C TYR A 75 33.84 15.60 -7.93
N LEU A 76 32.56 15.28 -8.12
CA LEU A 76 31.59 16.27 -8.56
C LEU A 76 31.49 17.39 -7.54
N THR A 77 31.49 17.08 -6.23
CA THR A 77 31.51 18.09 -5.15
C THR A 77 32.70 19.06 -5.28
N MET A 78 33.90 18.56 -5.61
CA MET A 78 35.07 19.42 -5.85
C MET A 78 34.85 20.38 -7.02
N LEU A 79 34.17 19.94 -8.09
CA LEU A 79 33.90 20.76 -9.27
C LEU A 79 32.85 21.87 -9.01
N PHE A 80 31.96 21.74 -8.01
CA PHE A 80 31.04 22.83 -7.64
C PHE A 80 31.72 24.05 -7.06
N GLY A 81 32.86 23.87 -6.38
CA GLY A 81 33.62 24.97 -5.81
C GLY A 81 34.08 26.01 -6.84
N GLU A 82 33.92 25.72 -8.14
CA GLU A 82 34.41 26.52 -9.26
C GLU A 82 33.29 27.10 -10.16
N ASN A 83 32.05 27.25 -9.68
CA ASN A 83 30.87 27.80 -10.39
C ASN A 83 30.35 26.97 -11.60
N CYS A 84 29.97 25.70 -11.37
CA CYS A 84 29.33 24.87 -12.40
C CYS A 84 27.78 24.88 -12.36
N PHE A 85 27.17 24.64 -13.53
CA PHE A 85 25.75 24.71 -13.88
C PHE A 85 24.76 23.93 -12.98
N GLU A 86 23.50 24.36 -12.97
CA GLU A 86 22.38 23.76 -12.19
C GLU A 86 22.19 22.25 -12.44
N ASP A 87 22.37 21.79 -13.69
CA ASP A 87 22.26 20.36 -14.03
C ASP A 87 23.32 19.49 -13.33
N LEU A 88 24.54 20.03 -13.17
CA LEU A 88 25.59 19.30 -12.45
C LEU A 88 25.16 19.13 -10.99
N MET A 89 24.57 20.17 -10.37
CA MET A 89 24.15 20.17 -8.97
C MET A 89 23.18 19.04 -8.70
N ARG A 90 22.17 18.88 -9.56
CA ARG A 90 21.19 17.81 -9.41
C ARG A 90 21.84 16.44 -9.48
N GLN A 91 22.70 16.21 -10.46
CA GLN A 91 23.38 14.93 -10.62
C GLN A 91 24.26 14.58 -9.41
N THR A 92 24.92 15.59 -8.85
CA THR A 92 25.83 15.42 -7.74
C THR A 92 25.09 15.09 -6.47
N TYR A 93 24.01 15.81 -6.21
CA TYR A 93 23.08 15.47 -5.13
C TYR A 93 22.64 14.00 -5.22
N LEU A 94 22.24 13.53 -6.40
CA LEU A 94 21.79 12.14 -6.60
C LEU A 94 22.90 11.10 -6.39
N PHE A 95 24.14 11.37 -6.82
CA PHE A 95 25.27 10.47 -6.56
C PHE A 95 25.68 10.45 -5.08
N CYS A 96 25.57 11.59 -4.40
CA CYS A 96 25.89 11.73 -2.99
C CYS A 96 24.85 11.12 -2.06
N ARG A 97 23.58 11.05 -2.48
CA ARG A 97 22.50 10.57 -1.63
C ARG A 97 22.58 9.07 -1.31
N GLY A 98 21.95 8.70 -0.21
CA GLY A 98 21.75 7.31 0.21
C GLY A 98 22.97 6.66 0.88
N PRO A 99 22.74 5.53 1.56
CA PRO A 99 23.79 4.83 2.28
C PRO A 99 24.66 4.05 1.29
N LYS A 100 25.98 4.07 1.50
CA LYS A 100 26.91 3.20 0.80
C LYS A 100 27.29 2.06 1.74
N TYR A 101 27.16 0.84 1.25
CA TYR A 101 27.42 -0.36 2.04
C TYR A 101 28.74 -1.01 1.62
N ASP A 102 29.45 -1.59 2.58
CA ASP A 102 30.50 -2.53 2.27
C ASP A 102 29.95 -3.94 1.95
N ILE A 103 30.83 -4.82 1.46
CA ILE A 103 30.44 -6.18 1.05
C ILE A 103 29.96 -7.05 2.22
N LYS A 104 30.47 -6.83 3.44
CA LYS A 104 30.11 -7.60 4.63
C LYS A 104 28.74 -7.16 5.16
N GLU A 105 28.49 -5.86 5.16
CA GLU A 105 27.20 -5.25 5.48
C GLU A 105 26.12 -5.74 4.51
N LEU A 106 26.37 -5.69 3.19
CA LEU A 106 25.42 -6.20 2.18
C LEU A 106 25.14 -7.69 2.34
N ARG A 107 26.17 -8.53 2.51
CA ARG A 107 25.96 -9.97 2.74
C ARG A 107 25.12 -10.25 3.98
N THR A 108 25.34 -9.47 5.04
CA THR A 108 24.58 -9.61 6.28
C THR A 108 23.13 -9.17 6.08
N ALA A 109 22.91 -7.99 5.48
CA ALA A 109 21.58 -7.46 5.20
C ALA A 109 20.79 -8.38 4.26
N SER A 110 21.37 -8.79 3.12
CA SER A 110 20.74 -9.68 2.14
C SER A 110 20.38 -11.05 2.74
N ARG A 111 21.21 -11.60 3.63
CA ARG A 111 20.87 -12.83 4.36
C ARG A 111 19.66 -12.63 5.26
N LEU A 112 19.61 -11.54 6.01
CA LEU A 112 18.54 -11.21 6.95
C LEU A 112 17.23 -10.88 6.23
N PHE A 113 17.27 -10.11 5.13
CA PHE A 113 16.10 -9.86 4.29
C PHE A 113 15.52 -11.18 3.78
N ARG A 114 16.35 -12.04 3.19
CA ARG A 114 15.89 -13.33 2.69
C ARG A 114 15.29 -14.22 3.77
N GLU A 115 15.89 -14.23 4.97
CA GLU A 115 15.37 -14.98 6.12
C GLU A 115 13.95 -14.50 6.49
N ILE A 116 13.76 -13.18 6.60
CA ILE A 116 12.46 -12.57 6.94
C ILE A 116 11.42 -12.77 5.84
N GLU A 117 11.77 -12.54 4.58
CA GLU A 117 10.88 -12.70 3.43
C GLU A 117 10.47 -14.16 3.23
N THR A 118 11.42 -15.10 3.40
CA THR A 118 11.12 -16.53 3.28
C THR A 118 10.15 -16.98 4.35
N GLU A 119 10.32 -16.53 5.59
CA GLU A 119 9.35 -16.84 6.66
C GLU A 119 7.98 -16.25 6.30
N PHE A 120 7.92 -15.00 5.86
CA PHE A 120 6.67 -14.35 5.50
C PHE A 120 5.91 -15.07 4.37
N THR A 121 6.59 -15.54 3.33
CA THR A 121 5.93 -16.19 2.18
C THR A 121 5.73 -17.70 2.36
N SER A 122 6.59 -18.35 3.14
CA SER A 122 6.70 -19.81 3.13
C SER A 122 6.50 -20.47 4.50
N SER A 123 6.36 -19.69 5.59
CA SER A 123 6.02 -20.25 6.91
C SER A 123 4.80 -21.15 6.81
N GLU A 124 4.82 -22.26 7.51
CA GLU A 124 3.71 -23.20 7.49
C GLU A 124 3.33 -23.58 8.91
N MET A 125 2.03 -23.56 9.18
CA MET A 125 1.46 -24.00 10.44
C MET A 125 0.40 -25.04 10.17
N CYS A 126 0.58 -26.23 10.74
CA CYS A 126 -0.37 -27.32 10.59
C CYS A 126 -1.17 -27.54 11.88
N ILE A 127 -2.41 -27.99 11.73
CA ILE A 127 -3.28 -28.44 12.83
C ILE A 127 -3.93 -29.77 12.46
N PRO A 128 -4.18 -30.65 13.44
CA PRO A 128 -4.92 -31.88 13.21
C PRO A 128 -6.39 -31.58 12.92
N THR A 129 -7.00 -32.36 12.03
CA THR A 129 -8.40 -32.23 11.63
C THR A 129 -9.16 -33.52 11.89
N GLU A 130 -10.50 -33.47 11.92
CA GLU A 130 -11.32 -34.68 12.09
C GLU A 130 -11.33 -35.52 10.80
N GLN A 131 -11.34 -34.84 9.66
CA GLN A 131 -11.36 -35.43 8.32
C GLN A 131 -10.41 -34.67 7.39
N HIS A 132 -10.07 -35.27 6.25
CA HIS A 132 -9.26 -34.60 5.24
C HIS A 132 -9.96 -33.35 4.70
N THR A 133 -9.25 -32.21 4.73
CA THR A 133 -9.80 -30.92 4.34
C THR A 133 -9.00 -30.31 3.18
N PRO A 134 -9.63 -30.10 2.01
CA PRO A 134 -9.03 -29.29 0.95
C PRO A 134 -8.85 -27.85 1.41
N LYS A 135 -7.66 -27.26 1.19
CA LYS A 135 -7.35 -25.89 1.63
C LYS A 135 -8.30 -24.83 1.06
N ASP A 136 -8.85 -25.08 -0.13
CA ASP A 136 -9.78 -24.15 -0.80
C ASP A 136 -11.19 -24.16 -0.19
N ASN A 137 -11.53 -25.17 0.63
CA ASN A 137 -12.80 -25.22 1.34
C ASN A 137 -12.71 -24.43 2.66
N LEU A 138 -12.73 -23.10 2.56
CA LEU A 138 -12.58 -22.20 3.71
C LEU A 138 -13.62 -22.43 4.82
N THR A 139 -14.83 -22.90 4.49
CA THR A 139 -15.84 -23.28 5.50
C THR A 139 -15.34 -24.42 6.37
N GLN A 140 -14.78 -25.47 5.76
CA GLN A 140 -14.22 -26.60 6.50
C GLN A 140 -12.95 -26.19 7.27
N VAL A 141 -12.09 -25.35 6.68
CA VAL A 141 -10.91 -24.81 7.38
C VAL A 141 -11.30 -24.10 8.68
N VAL A 142 -12.35 -23.28 8.66
CA VAL A 142 -12.87 -22.59 9.85
C VAL A 142 -13.37 -23.60 10.90
N SER A 143 -14.09 -24.65 10.46
CA SER A 143 -14.55 -25.72 11.35
C SER A 143 -13.38 -26.49 11.99
N ASP A 144 -12.33 -26.76 11.22
CA ASP A 144 -11.15 -27.49 11.69
C ASP A 144 -10.34 -26.68 12.71
N ILE A 145 -10.19 -25.36 12.50
CA ILE A 145 -9.58 -24.47 13.50
C ILE A 145 -10.37 -24.54 14.81
N TYR A 146 -11.70 -24.47 14.71
CA TYR A 146 -12.56 -24.59 15.88
C TYR A 146 -12.40 -25.92 16.61
N TYR A 147 -12.38 -27.01 15.85
CA TYR A 147 -12.14 -28.35 16.38
C TYR A 147 -10.81 -28.41 17.13
N PHE A 148 -9.71 -27.96 16.51
CA PHE A 148 -8.38 -27.91 17.12
C PHE A 148 -8.38 -27.14 18.44
N LEU A 149 -8.95 -25.94 18.46
CA LEU A 149 -9.03 -25.11 19.66
C LEU A 149 -9.86 -25.80 20.75
N SER A 150 -11.03 -26.36 20.41
CA SER A 150 -11.86 -27.06 21.41
C SER A 150 -11.11 -28.23 22.06
N LYS A 151 -10.43 -29.07 21.27
CA LYS A 151 -9.65 -30.22 21.76
C LYS A 151 -8.50 -29.78 22.65
N LEU A 152 -7.75 -28.77 22.24
CA LEU A 152 -6.61 -28.30 23.02
C LEU A 152 -7.05 -27.68 24.35
N ARG A 153 -8.19 -26.97 24.37
CA ARG A 153 -8.74 -26.38 25.60
C ARG A 153 -9.07 -27.44 26.65
N HIS A 154 -9.54 -28.61 26.24
CA HIS A 154 -9.79 -29.73 27.15
C HIS A 154 -8.51 -30.40 27.67
N ALA A 155 -7.38 -30.26 26.95
CA ALA A 155 -6.10 -30.86 27.29
C ALA A 155 -5.18 -29.94 28.11
N THR A 156 -5.40 -28.63 28.07
CA THR A 156 -4.59 -27.63 28.78
C THR A 156 -5.02 -27.44 30.24
N ASP A 157 -4.06 -27.16 31.13
CA ASP A 157 -4.32 -26.83 32.53
C ASP A 157 -5.28 -25.64 32.66
N LYS A 158 -6.30 -25.77 33.53
CA LYS A 158 -7.26 -24.69 33.85
C LYS A 158 -6.58 -23.44 34.42
N ALA A 159 -5.33 -23.53 34.86
CA ALA A 159 -4.52 -22.41 35.34
C ALA A 159 -4.03 -21.44 34.24
N ILE A 160 -4.09 -21.81 32.95
CA ILE A 160 -3.72 -20.90 31.85
C ILE A 160 -4.81 -19.81 31.71
N VAL A 161 -4.42 -18.55 31.88
CA VAL A 161 -5.31 -17.40 31.69
C VAL A 161 -5.94 -17.44 30.28
N LYS A 162 -7.24 -17.16 30.19
CA LYS A 162 -8.05 -17.28 28.97
C LYS A 162 -7.47 -16.56 27.74
N ASP A 163 -6.78 -15.44 27.90
CA ASP A 163 -6.12 -14.74 26.79
C ASP A 163 -4.78 -15.36 26.38
N ASN A 164 -4.03 -15.92 27.34
CA ASN A 164 -2.78 -16.64 27.06
C ASN A 164 -3.02 -17.97 26.34
N TYR A 165 -4.23 -18.51 26.39
CA TYR A 165 -4.63 -19.71 25.65
C TYR A 165 -4.45 -19.56 24.12
N TYR A 166 -4.74 -18.39 23.55
CA TYR A 166 -4.58 -18.18 22.11
C TYR A 166 -3.10 -18.13 21.69
N VAL A 167 -2.26 -17.48 22.49
CA VAL A 167 -0.80 -17.46 22.28
C VAL A 167 -0.23 -18.87 22.45
N TYR A 168 -0.65 -19.58 23.50
CA TYR A 168 -0.23 -20.96 23.75
C TYR A 168 -0.61 -21.88 22.59
N SER A 169 -1.87 -21.85 22.14
CA SER A 169 -2.35 -22.72 21.05
C SER A 169 -1.65 -22.43 19.72
N ALA A 170 -1.39 -21.15 19.42
CA ALA A 170 -0.57 -20.76 18.27
C ALA A 170 0.85 -21.31 18.36
N ARG A 171 1.57 -21.05 19.47
CA ARG A 171 2.94 -21.57 19.68
C ARG A 171 2.98 -23.09 19.66
N PHE A 172 1.95 -23.76 20.20
CA PHE A 172 1.82 -25.21 20.18
C PHE A 172 1.66 -25.74 18.75
N ALA A 173 0.79 -25.14 17.94
CA ALA A 173 0.61 -25.52 16.53
C ALA A 173 1.89 -25.34 15.71
N ILE A 174 2.60 -24.22 15.90
CA ILE A 174 3.89 -23.95 15.27
C ILE A 174 4.91 -25.03 15.65
N TYR A 175 5.07 -25.29 16.96
CA TYR A 175 6.03 -26.28 17.47
C TYR A 175 5.71 -27.72 17.01
N LYS A 176 4.43 -28.09 16.93
CA LYS A 176 3.96 -29.44 16.56
C LYS A 176 3.70 -29.63 15.08
N THR A 177 3.98 -28.64 14.23
CA THR A 177 3.68 -28.69 12.79
C THR A 177 4.23 -29.94 12.10
N ALA A 178 5.47 -30.35 12.38
CA ALA A 178 6.05 -31.56 11.78
C ALA A 178 5.36 -32.86 12.23
N GLU A 179 4.89 -32.92 13.48
CA GLU A 179 4.14 -34.05 14.02
C GLU A 179 2.74 -34.12 13.42
N PHE A 180 2.05 -32.99 13.30
CA PHE A 180 0.72 -32.95 12.70
C PHE A 180 0.72 -33.32 11.22
N LYS A 181 1.77 -32.99 10.46
CA LYS A 181 1.93 -33.49 9.09
C LYS A 181 2.02 -35.01 8.98
N ALA A 182 2.44 -35.69 10.05
CA ALA A 182 2.50 -37.15 10.11
C ALA A 182 1.18 -37.78 10.58
N SER A 183 0.21 -36.97 11.01
CA SER A 183 -1.12 -37.46 11.38
C SER A 183 -1.95 -37.84 10.15
N GLU A 184 -2.97 -38.68 10.35
CA GLU A 184 -3.85 -39.16 9.27
C GLU A 184 -4.65 -38.00 8.63
N ASN A 185 -5.17 -37.09 9.46
CA ASN A 185 -5.98 -35.95 9.05
C ASN A 185 -5.38 -34.65 9.59
N TYR A 186 -4.96 -33.77 8.68
CA TYR A 186 -4.42 -32.46 9.02
C TYR A 186 -4.72 -31.44 7.93
N ILE A 187 -4.59 -30.16 8.30
CA ILE A 187 -4.52 -29.04 7.38
C ILE A 187 -3.31 -28.18 7.72
N CYS A 188 -2.63 -27.69 6.69
CA CYS A 188 -1.51 -26.75 6.82
C CYS A 188 -1.86 -25.42 6.17
N LEU A 189 -1.78 -24.34 6.94
CA LEU A 189 -1.89 -22.97 6.44
C LEU A 189 -0.49 -22.49 6.07
N LYS A 190 -0.29 -22.05 4.82
CA LYS A 190 1.03 -21.67 4.30
C LYS A 190 1.08 -20.19 3.89
N GLY A 191 2.10 -19.51 4.39
CA GLY A 191 2.40 -18.10 4.12
C GLY A 191 1.29 -17.16 4.56
N TYR A 192 1.49 -15.87 4.36
CA TYR A 192 0.47 -14.87 4.71
C TYR A 192 -0.84 -15.04 3.91
N GLU A 193 -0.79 -15.58 2.68
CA GLU A 193 -1.94 -15.68 1.78
C GLU A 193 -3.09 -16.50 2.38
N ASP A 194 -2.80 -17.68 2.94
CA ASP A 194 -3.82 -18.56 3.51
C ASP A 194 -4.48 -17.94 4.75
N PHE A 195 -3.69 -17.31 5.62
CA PHE A 195 -4.21 -16.59 6.79
C PHE A 195 -5.08 -15.41 6.37
N GLN A 196 -4.64 -14.63 5.37
CA GLN A 196 -5.37 -13.48 4.86
C GLN A 196 -6.69 -13.87 4.18
N LYS A 197 -6.77 -15.04 3.52
CA LYS A 197 -8.02 -15.59 2.99
C LYS A 197 -9.03 -15.87 4.10
N ILE A 198 -8.59 -16.49 5.20
CA ILE A 198 -9.46 -16.78 6.35
C ILE A 198 -9.99 -15.48 6.97
N MET A 199 -9.10 -14.50 7.19
CA MET A 199 -9.49 -13.18 7.74
C MET A 199 -10.55 -12.47 6.90
N LYS A 200 -10.52 -12.61 5.56
CA LYS A 200 -11.54 -12.03 4.67
C LYS A 200 -12.84 -12.83 4.62
N PHE A 201 -12.78 -14.12 4.92
CA PHE A 201 -13.89 -15.06 4.70
C PHE A 201 -14.85 -15.14 5.89
N THR A 202 -14.32 -15.37 7.10
CA THR A 202 -15.16 -15.66 8.27
C THR A 202 -15.50 -14.40 9.06
N LYS A 203 -16.67 -14.41 9.72
CA LYS A 203 -17.07 -13.45 10.74
C LYS A 203 -16.98 -14.03 12.15
N ASP A 204 -16.33 -15.18 12.28
CA ASP A 204 -16.21 -15.84 13.55
C ASP A 204 -15.12 -15.18 14.41
N ARG A 205 -15.53 -14.59 15.54
CA ARG A 205 -14.61 -13.87 16.43
C ARG A 205 -13.48 -14.74 16.98
N VAL A 206 -13.75 -16.01 17.32
CA VAL A 206 -12.76 -16.90 17.95
C VAL A 206 -11.70 -17.27 16.92
N VAL A 207 -12.13 -17.66 15.72
CA VAL A 207 -11.23 -18.02 14.63
C VAL A 207 -10.43 -16.80 14.17
N LEU A 208 -11.07 -15.64 13.98
CA LEU A 208 -10.37 -14.39 13.63
C LEU A 208 -9.31 -14.02 14.67
N LYS A 209 -9.62 -14.14 15.96
CA LYS A 209 -8.66 -13.84 17.05
C LYS A 209 -7.47 -14.78 16.98
N TRP A 210 -7.72 -16.08 16.84
CA TRP A 210 -6.65 -17.07 16.79
C TRP A 210 -5.77 -16.93 15.55
N VAL A 211 -6.35 -16.79 14.35
CA VAL A 211 -5.60 -16.61 13.09
C VAL A 211 -4.74 -15.35 13.14
N TRP A 212 -5.27 -14.26 13.67
CA TRP A 212 -4.54 -12.99 13.83
C TRP A 212 -3.35 -13.12 14.79
N ILE A 213 -3.51 -13.86 15.90
CA ILE A 213 -2.45 -14.12 16.89
C ILE A 213 -1.42 -15.08 16.31
N ALA A 214 -1.86 -16.19 15.72
CA ALA A 214 -1.00 -17.21 15.14
C ALA A 214 -0.02 -16.62 14.11
N TRP A 215 -0.51 -15.76 13.22
CA TRP A 215 0.34 -15.05 12.26
C TRP A 215 1.43 -14.19 12.94
N ARG A 216 1.10 -13.51 14.03
CA ARG A 216 2.05 -12.68 14.79
C ARG A 216 3.04 -13.51 15.59
N GLU A 217 2.65 -14.68 16.09
CA GLU A 217 3.58 -15.59 16.78
C GLU A 217 4.57 -16.22 15.79
N ILE A 218 4.15 -16.56 14.56
CA ILE A 218 5.05 -17.02 13.49
C ILE A 218 6.12 -15.95 13.23
N MET A 219 5.68 -14.73 12.90
CA MET A 219 6.61 -13.65 12.55
C MET A 219 7.42 -13.15 13.76
N GLY A 220 6.85 -13.20 14.97
CA GLY A 220 7.51 -12.75 16.19
C GLY A 220 8.81 -13.51 16.49
N SER A 221 8.95 -14.74 16.00
CA SER A 221 10.17 -15.55 16.15
C SER A 221 11.43 -14.90 15.54
N LEU A 222 11.25 -14.00 14.55
CA LEU A 222 12.32 -13.33 13.82
C LEU A 222 12.72 -11.96 14.39
N LYS A 223 12.27 -11.63 15.60
CA LYS A 223 12.61 -10.37 16.28
C LYS A 223 14.12 -10.08 16.29
N SER A 224 14.95 -11.08 16.59
CA SER A 224 16.42 -10.94 16.63
C SER A 224 17.01 -10.59 15.27
N SER A 225 16.49 -11.18 14.20
CA SER A 225 16.90 -10.93 12.82
C SER A 225 16.58 -9.49 12.40
N VAL A 226 15.42 -8.95 12.79
CA VAL A 226 15.08 -7.53 12.57
C VAL A 226 15.98 -6.57 13.34
N VAL A 227 16.27 -6.87 14.61
CA VAL A 227 17.20 -6.06 15.42
C VAL A 227 18.57 -6.00 14.74
N MET A 228 19.10 -7.14 14.29
CA MET A 228 20.37 -7.21 13.60
C MET A 228 20.35 -6.45 12.27
N LEU A 229 19.27 -6.59 11.51
CA LEU A 229 19.09 -5.89 10.23
C LEU A 229 19.12 -4.38 10.41
N ASN A 230 18.33 -3.86 11.36
CA ASN A 230 18.26 -2.43 11.63
C ASN A 230 19.61 -1.86 12.10
N ASN A 231 20.40 -2.63 12.85
CA ASN A 231 21.76 -2.24 13.23
C ASN A 231 22.68 -2.09 12.01
N VAL A 232 22.63 -3.03 11.06
CA VAL A 232 23.43 -2.97 9.82
C VAL A 232 23.01 -1.77 8.96
N LEU A 233 21.69 -1.56 8.79
CA LEU A 233 21.17 -0.43 8.02
C LEU A 233 21.56 0.92 8.62
N ASN A 234 21.48 1.06 9.95
CA ASN A 234 21.91 2.27 10.66
C ASN A 234 23.42 2.49 10.62
N LEU A 235 24.22 1.42 10.66
CA LEU A 235 25.68 1.53 10.56
C LEU A 235 26.08 2.13 9.21
N ALA A 236 25.56 1.59 8.11
CA ALA A 236 25.84 2.09 6.76
C ALA A 236 25.35 3.53 6.55
N ALA A 237 24.18 3.88 7.11
CA ALA A 237 23.67 5.25 7.09
C ALA A 237 24.63 6.22 7.80
N LYS A 238 25.10 5.88 9.01
CA LYS A 238 26.03 6.71 9.78
C LYS A 238 27.38 6.88 9.11
N GLN A 239 27.92 5.82 8.51
CA GLN A 239 29.16 5.89 7.72
C GLN A 239 29.03 6.81 6.49
N SER A 240 27.80 6.99 5.99
CA SER A 240 27.48 7.85 4.85
C SER A 240 27.06 9.27 5.27
N GLY A 241 27.20 9.62 6.55
CA GLY A 241 26.92 10.98 7.07
C GLY A 241 25.49 11.23 7.53
N TYR A 242 24.61 10.22 7.49
CA TYR A 242 23.24 10.33 8.01
C TYR A 242 23.19 10.09 9.52
N LYS A 243 22.17 10.64 10.17
CA LYS A 243 21.91 10.36 11.60
C LYS A 243 21.53 8.89 11.84
N ASP A 244 20.66 8.38 10.96
CA ASP A 244 20.04 7.06 11.03
C ASP A 244 19.50 6.68 9.65
N HIS A 245 19.09 5.41 9.48
CA HIS A 245 18.55 4.93 8.21
C HIS A 245 17.17 5.54 7.88
N GLY A 246 16.39 5.95 8.87
CA GLY A 246 15.13 6.66 8.63
C GLY A 246 15.33 8.00 7.91
N SER A 247 16.44 8.68 8.18
CA SER A 247 16.83 9.94 7.52
C SER A 247 17.14 9.73 6.04
N VAL A 248 17.74 8.59 5.68
CA VAL A 248 17.95 8.19 4.28
C VAL A 248 16.62 8.10 3.53
N TRP A 249 15.63 7.42 4.09
CA TRP A 249 14.33 7.27 3.42
C TRP A 249 13.59 8.60 3.26
N ARG A 250 13.70 9.49 4.26
CA ARG A 250 13.06 10.81 4.19
C ARG A 250 13.74 11.73 3.17
N GLU A 251 15.06 11.65 3.02
CA GLU A 251 15.80 12.43 2.02
C GLU A 251 15.37 12.09 0.58
N GLU A 252 15.06 10.81 0.30
CA GLU A 252 14.60 10.39 -1.02
C GLU A 252 13.38 11.18 -1.51
N LEU A 253 12.49 11.57 -0.58
CA LEU A 253 11.29 12.34 -0.87
C LEU A 253 11.56 13.83 -1.11
N GLU A 254 12.74 14.34 -0.73
CA GLU A 254 13.09 15.75 -0.88
C GLU A 254 12.03 16.69 -0.28
N MET A 255 11.53 16.29 0.89
CA MET A 255 10.59 17.05 1.71
C MET A 255 11.20 17.21 3.10
N PRO A 256 12.05 18.23 3.32
CA PRO A 256 12.79 18.40 4.58
C PRO A 256 11.89 18.35 5.82
N ASP A 257 10.70 18.95 5.75
CA ASP A 257 9.72 19.02 6.83
C ASP A 257 8.63 17.93 6.72
N ILE A 258 8.96 16.75 6.19
CA ILE A 258 7.99 15.69 5.90
C ILE A 258 7.08 15.34 7.09
N ARG A 259 7.63 15.25 8.31
CA ARG A 259 6.82 14.93 9.50
C ARG A 259 5.80 16.01 9.82
N ILE A 260 6.11 17.28 9.55
CA ILE A 260 5.16 18.40 9.72
C ILE A 260 4.09 18.32 8.63
N LYS A 261 4.50 18.20 7.36
CA LYS A 261 3.57 18.09 6.23
C LYS A 261 2.58 16.93 6.39
N VAL A 262 3.05 15.77 6.83
CA VAL A 262 2.22 14.60 7.06
C VAL A 262 1.20 14.81 8.18
N LYS A 263 1.59 15.48 9.27
CA LYS A 263 0.66 15.85 10.35
C LYS A 263 -0.41 16.83 9.87
N GLU A 264 -0.03 17.81 9.05
CA GLU A 264 -0.99 18.75 8.44
C GLU A 264 -2.00 18.02 7.56
N LEU A 265 -1.53 17.15 6.66
CA LEU A 265 -2.38 16.37 5.76
C LEU A 265 -3.30 15.41 6.54
N LEU A 266 -2.77 14.72 7.56
CA LEU A 266 -3.55 13.84 8.42
C LEU A 266 -4.67 14.61 9.13
N ALA A 267 -4.38 15.80 9.68
CA ALA A 267 -5.37 16.63 10.35
C ALA A 267 -6.54 17.01 9.42
N LYS A 268 -6.26 17.25 8.13
CA LYS A 268 -7.29 17.56 7.12
C LYS A 268 -8.22 16.39 6.82
N ILE A 269 -7.72 15.15 6.83
CA ILE A 269 -8.53 13.96 6.52
C ILE A 269 -9.13 13.28 7.76
N LYS A 270 -8.65 13.62 8.96
CA LYS A 270 -9.12 13.05 10.24
C LYS A 270 -10.65 13.05 10.37
N PRO A 271 -11.39 14.13 10.02
CA PRO A 271 -12.86 14.11 10.09
C PRO A 271 -13.49 12.99 9.26
N LEU A 272 -13.09 12.84 8.00
CA LEU A 272 -13.58 11.76 7.13
C LEU A 272 -13.19 10.38 7.65
N TYR A 273 -11.95 10.21 8.11
CA TYR A 273 -11.51 8.94 8.72
C TYR A 273 -12.35 8.59 9.96
N SER A 274 -12.61 9.55 10.84
CA SER A 274 -13.42 9.35 12.03
C SER A 274 -14.88 9.00 11.72
N LEU A 275 -15.45 9.53 10.62
CA LEU A 275 -16.78 9.15 10.15
C LEU A 275 -16.82 7.66 9.72
N ILE A 276 -15.90 7.23 8.85
CA ILE A 276 -15.88 5.82 8.41
C ILE A 276 -15.56 4.85 9.55
N HIS A 277 -14.71 5.27 10.49
CA HIS A 277 -14.38 4.49 11.69
C HIS A 277 -15.61 4.31 12.58
N GLY A 278 -16.31 5.39 12.90
CA GLY A 278 -17.52 5.36 13.73
C GLY A 278 -18.62 4.51 13.10
N VAL A 279 -18.86 4.66 11.79
CA VAL A 279 -19.83 3.85 11.04
C VAL A 279 -19.45 2.37 11.02
N LEU A 280 -18.18 2.04 10.76
CA LEU A 280 -17.73 0.65 10.83
C LEU A 280 -17.92 0.08 12.23
N ARG A 281 -17.51 0.80 13.28
CA ARG A 281 -17.69 0.38 14.67
C ARG A 281 -19.14 0.13 15.02
N TYR A 282 -20.04 1.02 14.61
CA TYR A 282 -21.49 0.88 14.81
C TYR A 282 -22.01 -0.43 14.22
N HIS A 283 -21.68 -0.74 12.97
CA HIS A 283 -22.12 -1.99 12.35
C HIS A 283 -21.42 -3.24 12.89
N LEU A 284 -20.15 -3.14 13.28
CA LEU A 284 -19.47 -4.23 13.97
C LEU A 284 -20.17 -4.55 15.31
N ARG A 285 -20.74 -3.56 16.01
CA ARG A 285 -21.56 -3.80 17.21
C ARG A 285 -22.87 -4.51 16.91
N GLU A 286 -23.51 -4.26 15.78
CA GLU A 286 -24.70 -5.02 15.36
C GLU A 286 -24.38 -6.51 15.17
N VAL A 287 -23.15 -6.85 14.76
CA VAL A 287 -22.70 -8.24 14.54
C VAL A 287 -22.15 -8.88 15.81
N TYR A 288 -21.35 -8.16 16.59
CA TYR A 288 -20.56 -8.71 17.70
C TYR A 288 -21.02 -8.25 19.10
N GLY A 289 -22.09 -7.45 19.16
CA GLY A 289 -22.65 -6.92 20.40
C GLY A 289 -21.65 -6.06 21.19
N GLY A 290 -21.72 -6.16 22.52
CA GLY A 290 -20.89 -5.38 23.44
C GLY A 290 -19.39 -5.68 23.38
N PHE A 291 -18.95 -6.69 22.61
CA PHE A 291 -17.53 -6.98 22.41
C PHE A 291 -16.80 -5.87 21.65
N VAL A 292 -17.49 -5.19 20.75
CA VAL A 292 -16.97 -3.98 20.09
C VAL A 292 -17.42 -2.80 20.93
N PRO A 293 -16.54 -1.94 21.44
CA PRO A 293 -16.95 -0.86 22.33
C PRO A 293 -17.83 0.18 21.60
N GLU A 294 -18.75 0.81 22.32
CA GLU A 294 -19.63 1.85 21.75
C GLU A 294 -18.84 3.11 21.39
N LYS A 295 -17.92 3.47 22.30
CA LYS A 295 -16.89 4.50 22.16
C LYS A 295 -15.56 3.84 22.46
N GLY A 296 -14.59 4.00 21.59
CA GLY A 296 -13.30 3.34 21.76
C GLY A 296 -12.73 2.74 20.48
N PRO A 297 -11.52 2.19 20.55
CA PRO A 297 -10.88 1.54 19.42
C PRO A 297 -11.63 0.27 18.97
N ILE A 298 -11.48 -0.08 17.68
CA ILE A 298 -12.01 -1.33 17.12
C ILE A 298 -10.97 -2.45 17.34
N PRO A 299 -11.37 -3.65 17.80
CA PRO A 299 -10.45 -4.78 17.88
C PRO A 299 -9.88 -5.18 16.51
N ALA A 300 -8.54 -5.20 16.37
CA ALA A 300 -7.82 -5.30 15.09
C ALA A 300 -8.20 -6.52 14.23
N HIS A 301 -8.43 -7.67 14.87
CA HIS A 301 -8.81 -8.92 14.19
C HIS A 301 -10.19 -8.90 13.51
N LEU A 302 -11.05 -7.91 13.77
CA LEU A 302 -12.39 -7.82 13.20
C LEU A 302 -12.44 -7.05 11.88
N LEU A 303 -11.32 -6.53 11.40
CA LEU A 303 -11.30 -5.60 10.26
C LEU A 303 -11.25 -6.31 8.90
N GLY A 304 -11.31 -7.65 8.88
CA GLY A 304 -11.26 -8.48 7.67
C GLY A 304 -9.90 -8.50 6.96
N SER A 305 -8.85 -8.11 7.68
CA SER A 305 -7.45 -8.15 7.24
C SER A 305 -6.55 -8.53 8.41
N LEU A 306 -5.40 -9.15 8.14
CA LEU A 306 -4.35 -9.38 9.14
C LEU A 306 -3.78 -8.07 9.70
N TRP A 307 -3.93 -6.97 8.94
CA TRP A 307 -3.28 -5.69 9.17
C TRP A 307 -4.26 -4.54 9.44
N GLY A 308 -5.55 -4.74 9.16
CA GLY A 308 -6.55 -3.67 9.28
C GLY A 308 -6.43 -2.56 8.23
N ASN A 309 -5.78 -2.83 7.10
CA ASN A 309 -5.53 -1.88 6.00
C ASN A 309 -6.68 -1.76 4.99
N ASP A 310 -7.63 -2.70 5.00
CA ASP A 310 -8.75 -2.73 4.06
C ASP A 310 -10.01 -3.17 4.80
N TRP A 311 -10.99 -2.27 4.93
CA TRP A 311 -12.26 -2.52 5.61
C TRP A 311 -13.40 -2.78 4.62
N SER A 312 -13.11 -2.81 3.32
CA SER A 312 -14.13 -2.91 2.26
C SER A 312 -14.92 -4.22 2.30
N VAL A 313 -14.39 -5.25 2.96
CA VAL A 313 -15.08 -6.52 3.25
C VAL A 313 -16.41 -6.33 3.98
N TRP A 314 -16.53 -5.28 4.80
CA TRP A 314 -17.72 -5.00 5.63
C TRP A 314 -18.86 -4.34 4.88
N LEU A 315 -18.58 -3.68 3.75
CA LEU A 315 -19.60 -3.06 2.92
C LEU A 315 -20.52 -4.08 2.22
N LYS A 316 -20.33 -5.39 2.50
CA LYS A 316 -20.95 -6.56 1.86
C LYS A 316 -20.96 -6.33 0.37
N ARG A 317 -19.77 -6.52 -0.22
CA ARG A 317 -19.41 -6.38 -1.63
C ARG A 317 -20.53 -5.67 -2.41
N PHE A 318 -20.29 -4.43 -2.82
CA PHE A 318 -20.92 -3.88 -4.03
C PHE A 318 -20.30 -4.47 -5.31
N ALA A 319 -19.10 -5.04 -5.17
CA ALA A 319 -18.41 -5.83 -6.18
C ALA A 319 -19.05 -7.16 -6.65
N PRO A 320 -20.15 -7.76 -6.14
CA PRO A 320 -20.73 -8.94 -6.74
C PRO A 320 -21.28 -8.53 -8.09
N HIS A 321 -21.88 -7.36 -8.30
CA HIS A 321 -22.36 -7.06 -9.66
C HIS A 321 -21.21 -6.74 -10.61
N ILE A 322 -20.25 -5.88 -10.24
CA ILE A 322 -19.10 -5.57 -11.12
C ILE A 322 -18.17 -6.78 -11.24
N ALA A 323 -17.77 -7.43 -10.15
CA ALA A 323 -16.92 -8.63 -10.19
C ALA A 323 -17.65 -9.87 -10.72
N LYS A 324 -18.97 -10.07 -10.51
CA LYS A 324 -19.73 -11.10 -11.24
C LYS A 324 -19.83 -10.72 -12.71
N LYS A 325 -19.98 -9.45 -13.10
CA LYS A 325 -19.95 -9.03 -14.51
C LYS A 325 -18.57 -9.29 -15.12
N ILE A 326 -17.47 -8.93 -14.44
CA ILE A 326 -16.10 -9.28 -14.85
C ILE A 326 -15.95 -10.80 -15.00
N LYS A 327 -16.41 -11.59 -14.03
CA LYS A 327 -16.39 -13.06 -14.09
C LYS A 327 -17.24 -13.59 -15.24
N LYS A 328 -18.45 -13.06 -15.46
CA LYS A 328 -19.36 -13.40 -16.57
C LYS A 328 -18.78 -13.04 -17.93
N LYS A 329 -17.97 -11.97 -18.02
CA LYS A 329 -17.26 -11.58 -19.25
C LYS A 329 -16.16 -12.56 -19.64
N ASN A 330 -15.71 -13.42 -18.70
CA ASN A 330 -14.67 -14.42 -18.91
C ASN A 330 -13.41 -13.87 -19.58
N TRP A 331 -12.97 -12.69 -19.13
CA TRP A 331 -11.80 -12.01 -19.70
C TRP A 331 -10.51 -12.78 -19.42
N THR A 332 -9.75 -13.05 -20.48
CA THR A 332 -8.40 -13.60 -20.39
C THR A 332 -7.44 -12.59 -19.76
N THR A 333 -6.31 -13.08 -19.23
CA THR A 333 -5.19 -12.26 -18.75
C THR A 333 -4.79 -11.20 -19.78
N GLN A 334 -4.63 -11.61 -21.03
CA GLN A 334 -4.28 -10.73 -22.14
C GLN A 334 -5.33 -9.64 -22.37
N HIS A 335 -6.62 -9.96 -22.26
CA HIS A 335 -7.68 -8.97 -22.43
C HIS A 335 -7.64 -7.90 -21.33
N LYS A 336 -7.44 -8.31 -20.06
CA LYS A 336 -7.30 -7.37 -18.94
C LYS A 336 -6.11 -6.42 -19.15
N LEU A 337 -4.99 -6.94 -19.64
CA LEU A 337 -3.79 -6.14 -19.93
C LEU A 337 -4.04 -5.15 -21.08
N ILE A 338 -4.71 -5.58 -22.15
CA ILE A 338 -5.07 -4.69 -23.27
C ILE A 338 -5.99 -3.57 -22.79
N LEU A 339 -6.98 -3.87 -21.95
CA LEU A 339 -7.86 -2.85 -21.36
C LEU A 339 -7.09 -1.86 -20.50
N ALA A 340 -6.13 -2.35 -19.71
CA ALA A 340 -5.28 -1.48 -18.90
C ALA A 340 -4.42 -0.55 -19.77
N GLN A 341 -3.78 -1.07 -20.82
CA GLN A 341 -3.02 -0.25 -21.77
C GLN A 341 -3.92 0.75 -22.51
N ASP A 342 -5.14 0.36 -22.88
CA ASP A 342 -6.06 1.20 -23.65
C ASP A 342 -6.36 2.53 -22.94
N MET A 343 -6.49 2.52 -21.62
CA MET A 343 -6.69 3.74 -20.84
C MET A 343 -5.55 4.75 -21.06
N TYR A 344 -4.29 4.30 -20.89
CA TYR A 344 -3.09 5.12 -21.10
C TYR A 344 -2.99 5.60 -22.56
N TYR A 345 -3.11 4.67 -23.51
CA TYR A 345 -3.01 4.95 -24.93
C TYR A 345 -4.09 5.94 -25.41
N SER A 346 -5.32 5.83 -24.90
CA SER A 346 -6.43 6.74 -25.21
C SER A 346 -6.08 8.19 -24.86
N MET A 347 -5.36 8.42 -23.75
CA MET A 347 -4.89 9.74 -23.31
C MET A 347 -3.65 10.22 -24.08
N GLY A 348 -3.12 9.43 -25.02
CA GLY A 348 -1.94 9.81 -25.81
C GLY A 348 -0.62 9.40 -25.20
N LEU A 349 -0.67 8.53 -24.18
CA LEU A 349 0.53 7.90 -23.67
C LEU A 349 0.98 6.77 -24.61
N HIS A 350 2.13 6.16 -24.31
CA HIS A 350 2.70 5.15 -25.20
C HIS A 350 1.89 3.85 -25.19
N GLY A 351 2.01 3.08 -26.27
CA GLY A 351 1.64 1.66 -26.22
C GLY A 351 2.81 0.88 -25.62
N MET A 352 2.52 -0.19 -24.88
CA MET A 352 3.58 -1.02 -24.30
C MET A 352 4.45 -1.65 -25.39
N SER A 353 5.76 -1.73 -25.15
CA SER A 353 6.73 -2.23 -26.14
C SER A 353 6.57 -3.72 -26.41
N GLU A 354 7.05 -4.21 -27.56
CA GLU A 354 7.06 -5.66 -27.86
C GLU A 354 7.82 -6.46 -26.79
N LYS A 355 8.90 -5.90 -26.23
CA LYS A 355 9.68 -6.52 -25.17
C LYS A 355 8.92 -6.61 -23.86
N PHE A 356 8.12 -5.59 -23.54
CA PHE A 356 7.25 -5.64 -22.37
C PHE A 356 6.35 -6.88 -22.44
N TRP A 357 5.67 -7.10 -23.57
CA TRP A 357 4.78 -8.25 -23.75
C TRP A 357 5.53 -9.58 -23.72
N LYS A 358 6.74 -9.63 -24.29
CA LYS A 358 7.55 -10.85 -24.39
C LYS A 358 8.21 -11.25 -23.06
N ASN A 359 8.67 -10.28 -22.27
CA ASN A 359 9.54 -10.51 -21.12
C ASN A 359 8.83 -10.38 -19.76
N SER A 360 7.63 -9.80 -19.71
CA SER A 360 6.84 -9.69 -18.48
C SER A 360 6.21 -11.02 -18.09
N ILE A 361 5.85 -11.14 -16.82
CA ILE A 361 5.22 -12.32 -16.25
C ILE A 361 3.85 -11.94 -15.71
N PHE A 362 2.82 -12.54 -16.29
CA PHE A 362 1.42 -12.27 -15.96
C PHE A 362 0.71 -13.44 -15.25
N GLU A 363 1.39 -14.59 -15.16
CA GLU A 363 0.86 -15.85 -14.63
C GLU A 363 1.98 -16.62 -13.93
N ARG A 364 1.63 -17.34 -12.85
CA ARG A 364 2.61 -18.06 -12.00
C ARG A 364 3.24 -19.28 -12.72
N GLY A 365 2.55 -19.84 -13.70
CA GLY A 365 2.97 -21.06 -14.41
C GLY A 365 3.22 -22.22 -13.43
N ASN A 366 4.29 -22.99 -13.65
CA ASN A 366 4.70 -24.10 -12.78
C ASN A 366 5.61 -23.70 -11.61
N ASN A 367 5.97 -22.41 -11.48
CA ASN A 367 6.88 -21.99 -10.43
C ASN A 367 6.12 -21.67 -9.13
N THR A 368 6.13 -22.63 -8.19
CA THR A 368 5.45 -22.49 -6.89
C THR A 368 6.13 -21.53 -5.92
N ASN A 369 7.35 -21.08 -6.20
CA ASN A 369 8.17 -20.28 -5.29
C ASN A 369 8.30 -18.81 -5.70
N MET A 370 7.58 -18.38 -6.73
CA MET A 370 7.60 -16.99 -7.21
C MET A 370 6.63 -16.14 -6.38
N ASP A 371 7.15 -15.07 -5.76
CA ASP A 371 6.32 -14.02 -5.18
C ASP A 371 5.62 -13.29 -6.33
N CYS A 372 4.29 -13.23 -6.27
CA CYS A 372 3.44 -12.63 -7.29
C CYS A 372 2.94 -11.24 -6.87
N PHE A 373 3.56 -10.63 -5.86
CA PHE A 373 3.32 -9.23 -5.53
C PHE A 373 3.60 -8.35 -6.75
N GLY A 374 2.67 -7.43 -7.05
CA GLY A 374 2.79 -6.54 -8.21
C GLY A 374 4.10 -5.77 -8.18
N SER A 375 4.84 -5.81 -9.29
CA SER A 375 6.10 -5.09 -9.42
C SER A 375 6.38 -4.71 -10.88
N ALA A 376 6.85 -3.50 -11.09
CA ALA A 376 7.35 -2.99 -12.37
C ALA A 376 8.85 -2.72 -12.30
N VAL A 377 9.58 -3.05 -13.38
CA VAL A 377 11.04 -2.95 -13.44
C VAL A 377 11.52 -2.25 -14.72
N ASP A 378 12.41 -1.27 -14.56
CA ASP A 378 13.30 -0.77 -15.62
C ASP A 378 14.60 -1.58 -15.63
N MET A 379 14.91 -2.24 -16.75
CA MET A 379 16.15 -3.03 -16.89
C MET A 379 17.38 -2.16 -17.19
N TYR A 380 17.23 -0.83 -17.33
CA TYR A 380 18.28 0.15 -17.63
C TYR A 380 19.09 -0.16 -18.89
N LYS A 381 18.54 -0.95 -19.80
CA LYS A 381 19.17 -1.29 -21.08
C LYS A 381 18.88 -0.20 -22.10
N ASN A 382 19.84 0.09 -22.98
CA ASN A 382 19.70 1.09 -24.07
C ASN A 382 18.62 0.74 -25.11
N ASN A 383 17.92 -0.36 -24.92
CA ASN A 383 16.95 -0.92 -25.84
C ASN A 383 15.53 -0.93 -25.24
N ASN A 384 15.31 -0.15 -24.17
CA ASN A 384 14.02 0.14 -23.53
C ASN A 384 13.25 -1.14 -23.13
N ASP A 385 13.92 -2.00 -22.36
CA ASP A 385 13.35 -3.24 -21.80
C ASP A 385 12.74 -2.95 -20.41
N PHE A 386 11.41 -2.88 -20.37
CA PHE A 386 10.61 -2.64 -19.17
C PHE A 386 9.68 -3.83 -18.95
N ARG A 387 9.48 -4.24 -17.70
CA ARG A 387 8.78 -5.50 -17.39
C ARG A 387 7.86 -5.36 -16.19
N ILE A 388 6.75 -6.09 -16.20
CA ILE A 388 5.90 -6.31 -15.01
C ILE A 388 6.05 -7.76 -14.55
N LEU A 389 6.03 -7.97 -13.24
CA LEU A 389 5.79 -9.25 -12.61
C LEU A 389 4.51 -9.11 -11.77
N TYR A 390 3.45 -9.79 -12.19
CA TYR A 390 2.20 -9.86 -11.44
C TYR A 390 1.39 -11.08 -11.89
N CYS A 391 1.00 -11.96 -10.97
CA CYS A 391 0.21 -13.15 -11.33
C CYS A 391 -1.28 -12.82 -11.22
N THR A 392 -1.96 -12.69 -12.37
CA THR A 392 -3.40 -12.41 -12.40
C THR A 392 -4.23 -13.58 -11.87
N GLY A 393 -5.45 -13.28 -11.40
CA GLY A 393 -6.36 -14.26 -10.80
C GLY A 393 -7.11 -13.75 -9.57
N GLY A 394 -6.78 -12.54 -9.10
CA GLY A 394 -7.42 -11.90 -7.96
C GLY A 394 -8.61 -11.00 -8.35
N GLU A 395 -9.38 -10.59 -7.34
CA GLU A 395 -10.48 -9.63 -7.53
C GLU A 395 -9.97 -8.20 -7.81
N ASP A 396 -8.72 -7.91 -7.44
CA ASP A 396 -8.07 -6.61 -7.58
C ASP A 396 -7.20 -6.48 -8.85
N ASP A 397 -7.20 -7.48 -9.74
CA ASP A 397 -6.35 -7.52 -10.95
C ASP A 397 -6.38 -6.20 -11.72
N PHE A 398 -7.57 -5.63 -11.92
CA PHE A 398 -7.74 -4.42 -12.73
C PHE A 398 -7.09 -3.20 -12.10
N HIS A 399 -7.15 -3.08 -10.76
CA HIS A 399 -6.47 -2.01 -10.03
C HIS A 399 -4.95 -2.17 -10.14
N VAL A 400 -4.45 -3.37 -9.83
CA VAL A 400 -3.00 -3.64 -9.83
C VAL A 400 -2.40 -3.46 -11.22
N LEU A 401 -3.05 -3.96 -12.28
CA LEU A 401 -2.56 -3.79 -13.65
C LEU A 401 -2.46 -2.32 -14.06
N HIS A 402 -3.44 -1.47 -13.72
CA HIS A 402 -3.34 -0.05 -13.99
C HIS A 402 -2.24 0.62 -13.16
N HIS A 403 -2.10 0.26 -11.89
CA HIS A 403 -1.04 0.75 -11.02
C HIS A 403 0.34 0.44 -11.60
N GLU A 404 0.63 -0.84 -11.88
CA GLU A 404 1.91 -1.29 -12.41
C GLU A 404 2.22 -0.72 -13.81
N MET A 405 1.21 -0.59 -14.68
CA MET A 405 1.40 0.07 -15.98
C MET A 405 1.75 1.55 -15.85
N GLY A 406 1.29 2.22 -14.79
CA GLY A 406 1.68 3.59 -14.49
C GLY A 406 3.18 3.71 -14.21
N HIS A 407 3.78 2.72 -13.54
CA HIS A 407 5.23 2.65 -13.37
C HIS A 407 5.94 2.46 -14.72
N ILE A 408 5.43 1.57 -15.58
CA ILE A 408 6.01 1.31 -16.91
C ILE A 408 5.97 2.55 -17.79
N GLU A 409 4.85 3.28 -17.83
CA GLU A 409 4.76 4.55 -18.54
C GLU A 409 5.80 5.55 -18.04
N TYR A 410 5.94 5.70 -16.73
CA TYR A 410 6.95 6.58 -16.15
C TYR A 410 8.36 6.17 -16.61
N PHE A 411 8.66 4.86 -16.59
CA PHE A 411 9.94 4.33 -17.07
C PHE A 411 10.21 4.66 -18.54
N MET A 412 9.18 4.51 -19.39
CA MET A 412 9.26 4.80 -20.81
C MET A 412 9.50 6.29 -21.07
N TYR A 413 8.85 7.19 -20.31
CA TYR A 413 8.94 8.62 -20.56
C TYR A 413 10.27 9.26 -20.17
N TYR A 414 10.93 8.78 -19.11
CA TYR A 414 12.27 9.25 -18.77
C TYR A 414 13.39 8.39 -19.37
N ALA A 415 13.08 7.43 -20.25
CA ALA A 415 14.04 6.47 -20.78
C ALA A 415 15.22 7.14 -21.52
N ASP A 416 15.01 8.32 -22.11
CA ASP A 416 16.07 9.07 -22.80
C ASP A 416 16.95 9.91 -21.85
N GLN A 417 16.57 10.02 -20.57
CA GLN A 417 17.40 10.69 -19.58
C GLN A 417 18.67 9.88 -19.26
N PRO A 418 19.77 10.54 -18.85
CA PRO A 418 20.89 9.87 -18.19
C PRO A 418 20.41 8.93 -17.08
N THR A 419 21.01 7.76 -16.94
CA THR A 419 20.54 6.68 -16.05
C THR A 419 20.35 7.13 -14.59
N ILE A 420 21.17 8.06 -14.09
CA ILE A 420 21.02 8.61 -12.74
C ILE A 420 19.71 9.40 -12.54
N TYR A 421 19.12 9.93 -13.62
CA TYR A 421 17.83 10.62 -13.62
C TYR A 421 16.64 9.70 -13.94
N ARG A 422 16.87 8.43 -14.29
CA ARG A 422 15.80 7.44 -14.59
C ARG A 422 15.18 6.88 -13.31
N SER A 423 14.52 7.77 -12.59
CA SER A 423 13.80 7.55 -11.35
C SER A 423 12.95 8.79 -11.07
N GLY A 424 12.01 8.71 -10.15
CA GLY A 424 11.28 9.84 -9.59
C GLY A 424 11.32 9.76 -8.07
N ASN A 425 10.85 10.82 -7.40
CA ASN A 425 10.45 10.69 -6.00
C ASN A 425 9.42 9.57 -5.87
N SER A 426 9.64 8.65 -4.91
CA SER A 426 8.82 7.46 -4.76
C SER A 426 7.32 7.75 -4.61
N ALA A 427 6.91 8.75 -3.83
CA ALA A 427 5.51 9.12 -3.67
C ALA A 427 4.83 9.52 -4.98
N PHE A 428 5.55 10.24 -5.85
CA PHE A 428 5.04 10.59 -7.18
C PHE A 428 4.96 9.37 -8.10
N HIS A 429 5.93 8.46 -7.99
CA HIS A 429 5.94 7.23 -8.76
C HIS A 429 4.72 6.36 -8.45
N GLU A 430 4.34 6.24 -7.18
CA GLU A 430 3.12 5.55 -6.72
C GLU A 430 1.82 6.28 -7.12
N SER A 431 1.89 7.56 -7.52
CA SER A 431 0.71 8.38 -7.79
C SER A 431 0.21 8.31 -9.23
N ILE A 432 1.08 8.02 -10.21
CA ILE A 432 0.73 8.07 -11.64
C ILE A 432 -0.36 7.05 -11.96
N GLY A 433 -0.10 5.77 -11.66
CA GLY A 433 -1.04 4.71 -11.97
C GLY A 433 -2.35 4.84 -11.21
N GLU A 434 -2.30 5.33 -9.98
CA GLU A 434 -3.49 5.57 -9.18
C GLU A 434 -4.33 6.76 -9.67
N ALA A 435 -3.70 7.84 -10.15
CA ALA A 435 -4.40 8.97 -10.74
C ALA A 435 -5.14 8.56 -12.02
N VAL A 436 -4.53 7.71 -12.85
CA VAL A 436 -5.20 7.12 -14.01
C VAL A 436 -6.34 6.21 -13.58
N TYR A 437 -6.11 5.40 -12.54
CA TYR A 437 -7.14 4.49 -12.02
C TYR A 437 -8.37 5.22 -11.47
N LEU A 438 -8.24 6.44 -10.94
CA LEU A 438 -9.40 7.28 -10.60
C LEU A 438 -10.32 7.53 -11.81
N GLY A 439 -9.76 7.71 -13.01
CA GLY A 439 -10.51 7.83 -14.25
C GLY A 439 -11.14 6.51 -14.71
N VAL A 440 -10.44 5.41 -14.48
CA VAL A 440 -10.92 4.04 -14.80
C VAL A 440 -12.14 3.66 -13.97
N GLN A 441 -12.20 4.11 -12.72
CA GLN A 441 -13.32 3.85 -11.80
C GLN A 441 -14.57 4.70 -12.09
N THR A 442 -14.50 5.65 -13.02
CA THR A 442 -15.65 6.50 -13.32
C THR A 442 -16.78 5.67 -13.95
N PRO A 443 -18.06 5.96 -13.63
CA PRO A 443 -19.19 5.26 -14.25
C PRO A 443 -19.12 5.29 -15.78
N GLN A 444 -18.71 6.42 -16.37
CA GLN A 444 -18.54 6.60 -17.81
C GLN A 444 -17.58 5.56 -18.40
N HIS A 445 -16.41 5.38 -17.79
CA HIS A 445 -15.44 4.41 -18.25
C HIS A 445 -15.92 2.97 -18.00
N LEU A 446 -16.48 2.69 -16.81
CA LEU A 446 -17.04 1.36 -16.50
C LEU A 446 -18.15 0.95 -17.48
N ASN A 447 -18.97 1.89 -17.94
CA ASN A 447 -19.99 1.66 -18.95
C ASN A 447 -19.36 1.38 -20.32
N ARG A 448 -18.36 2.18 -20.71
CA ARG A 448 -17.60 2.00 -21.97
C ARG A 448 -17.02 0.60 -22.11
N ILE A 449 -16.55 -0.01 -21.03
CA ILE A 449 -16.02 -1.39 -21.01
C ILE A 449 -17.08 -2.45 -20.69
N GLY A 450 -18.35 -2.06 -20.60
CA GLY A 450 -19.49 -2.95 -20.42
C GLY A 450 -19.57 -3.60 -19.04
N LEU A 451 -19.05 -2.94 -18.00
CA LEU A 451 -19.16 -3.38 -16.61
C LEU A 451 -20.37 -2.80 -15.88
N ILE A 452 -20.93 -1.69 -16.37
CA ILE A 452 -22.19 -1.12 -15.90
C ILE A 452 -23.08 -0.77 -17.09
N ASP A 453 -24.39 -0.73 -16.89
CA ASP A 453 -25.35 -0.51 -17.97
C ASP A 453 -25.68 0.99 -18.10
N ASP A 454 -26.22 1.41 -19.25
CA ASP A 454 -26.50 2.82 -19.54
C ASP A 454 -27.43 3.46 -18.49
N ARG A 455 -28.40 2.69 -17.97
CA ARG A 455 -29.30 3.14 -16.90
C ARG A 455 -28.52 3.61 -15.66
N SER A 456 -27.41 2.95 -15.32
CA SER A 456 -26.56 3.30 -14.18
C SER A 456 -25.82 4.64 -14.37
N LEU A 457 -25.64 5.12 -15.59
CA LEU A 457 -25.04 6.44 -15.86
C LEU A 457 -26.02 7.58 -15.52
N PHE A 458 -27.30 7.36 -15.80
CA PHE A 458 -28.37 8.36 -15.69
C PHE A 458 -29.19 8.25 -14.41
N ALA A 459 -28.98 7.22 -13.59
CA ALA A 459 -29.55 7.13 -12.25
C ALA A 459 -28.95 8.23 -11.34
N THR A 460 -29.47 9.45 -11.48
CA THR A 460 -29.10 10.62 -10.67
C THR A 460 -30.07 10.86 -9.50
N ASP A 461 -31.06 9.99 -9.32
CA ASP A 461 -32.18 10.27 -8.43
C ASP A 461 -31.98 9.64 -7.05
N GLY A 462 -31.07 10.25 -6.28
CA GLY A 462 -31.21 10.36 -4.83
C GLY A 462 -31.34 11.85 -4.54
N LYS A 463 -32.40 12.28 -3.83
CA LYS A 463 -32.79 13.68 -3.58
C LYS A 463 -31.59 14.65 -3.49
N PRO A 464 -31.70 15.88 -4.05
CA PRO A 464 -30.69 16.89 -3.80
C PRO A 464 -30.56 17.08 -2.28
N MET A 465 -29.38 16.78 -1.74
CA MET A 465 -29.01 17.26 -0.41
C MET A 465 -29.19 18.77 -0.45
N THR A 466 -30.05 19.27 0.44
CA THR A 466 -30.21 20.70 0.63
C THR A 466 -28.87 21.27 1.05
N ASP A 467 -28.28 22.09 0.18
CA ASP A 467 -27.16 22.95 0.53
C ASP A 467 -27.58 23.73 1.78
N THR A 468 -27.04 23.35 2.94
CA THR A 468 -27.30 24.06 4.18
C THR A 468 -25.97 24.38 4.82
N GLU A 469 -25.81 25.64 5.18
CA GLU A 469 -24.63 26.33 5.71
C GLU A 469 -24.14 25.78 7.08
N LEU A 470 -24.60 24.60 7.50
CA LEU A 470 -24.21 23.88 8.72
C LEU A 470 -22.77 23.33 8.65
N TYR A 471 -22.21 23.11 7.46
CA TYR A 471 -20.92 22.42 7.29
C TYR A 471 -19.68 23.21 7.71
N LYS A 472 -19.75 24.54 7.85
CA LYS A 472 -18.56 25.35 8.20
C LYS A 472 -18.29 25.42 9.70
N HIS A 473 -19.32 25.38 10.54
CA HIS A 473 -19.13 25.57 11.98
C HIS A 473 -18.77 24.26 12.71
N ALA A 474 -19.25 23.10 12.24
CA ALA A 474 -18.91 21.81 12.85
C ALA A 474 -17.48 21.33 12.55
N TRP A 475 -16.88 21.79 11.44
CA TRP A 475 -15.51 21.40 11.04
C TRP A 475 -14.45 21.98 11.98
N ASP A 476 -14.70 23.17 12.54
CA ASP A 476 -13.79 23.84 13.48
C ASP A 476 -13.87 23.24 14.89
N ASP A 477 -15.08 22.89 15.37
CA ASP A 477 -15.28 22.21 16.66
C ASP A 477 -14.71 20.78 16.67
N PHE A 478 -14.76 20.06 15.55
CA PHE A 478 -14.17 18.71 15.44
C PHE A 478 -12.63 18.73 15.43
N SER A 479 -12.02 19.84 15.01
CA SER A 479 -10.57 19.99 14.89
C SER A 479 -9.86 20.36 16.20
N THR A 480 -10.61 20.78 17.23
CA THR A 480 -10.06 21.38 18.47
C THR A 480 -10.26 20.54 19.74
N GLY A 481 -10.76 19.30 19.65
CA GLY A 481 -10.96 18.43 20.82
C GLY A 481 -9.66 17.85 21.40
N THR A 482 -8.93 18.64 22.18
CA THR A 482 -7.92 18.18 23.15
C THR A 482 -8.56 17.88 24.51
N GLU A 483 -8.16 16.73 25.08
CA GLU A 483 -8.21 16.29 26.48
C GLU A 483 -9.03 17.12 27.49
N GLU A 484 -10.17 16.59 27.95
CA GLU A 484 -10.60 16.81 29.33
C GLU A 484 -11.06 15.50 29.99
N ASN A 485 -10.27 15.09 30.98
CA ASN A 485 -10.60 14.14 32.04
C ASN A 485 -11.77 14.67 32.87
N THR A 486 -12.77 13.83 33.15
CA THR A 486 -13.43 13.88 34.48
C THR A 486 -13.90 12.52 34.97
N LYS A 487 -13.57 12.29 36.24
CA LYS A 487 -13.87 11.17 37.13
C LYS A 487 -15.38 10.98 37.36
N ALA A 488 -15.78 9.72 37.50
CA ALA A 488 -16.71 9.15 38.50
C ALA A 488 -17.09 7.73 38.04
N THR A 489 -17.25 6.68 38.83
CA THR A 489 -17.12 6.38 40.26
C THR A 489 -17.14 4.86 40.35
N THR A 490 -16.41 4.30 41.30
CA THR A 490 -16.46 2.90 41.73
C THR A 490 -17.84 2.52 42.29
N ASP A 491 -18.38 1.36 41.90
CA ASP A 491 -18.73 0.27 42.83
C ASP A 491 -19.28 -1.00 42.14
N ILE A 492 -18.47 -2.07 42.23
CA ILE A 492 -18.72 -3.47 42.65
C ILE A 492 -20.12 -4.09 42.43
N SER A 493 -20.19 -5.19 41.66
CA SER A 493 -20.47 -6.55 42.21
C SER A 493 -20.39 -7.68 41.18
N HIS A 494 -19.83 -8.80 41.63
CA HIS A 494 -19.65 -10.08 40.97
C HIS A 494 -20.93 -10.78 40.47
N THR A 495 -20.80 -11.56 39.40
CA THR A 495 -21.29 -12.96 39.19
C THR A 495 -20.63 -13.47 37.90
N THR A 496 -19.55 -14.27 37.95
CA THR A 496 -19.49 -15.75 37.82
C THR A 496 -20.39 -16.36 36.75
N ASP A 497 -19.71 -17.02 35.81
CA ASP A 497 -20.06 -18.20 35.03
C ASP A 497 -21.41 -18.20 34.29
N ASP A 498 -21.33 -18.19 32.96
CA ASP A 498 -21.87 -19.32 32.19
C ASP A 498 -21.20 -19.44 30.82
N VAL A 499 -20.73 -20.66 30.56
CA VAL A 499 -20.28 -21.15 29.27
C VAL A 499 -21.53 -21.71 28.60
N ASP A 500 -22.21 -20.89 27.79
CA ASP A 500 -23.20 -21.43 26.86
C ASP A 500 -22.50 -21.88 25.59
N THR A 501 -22.37 -23.20 25.49
CA THR A 501 -22.30 -23.92 24.22
C THR A 501 -23.68 -23.88 23.58
N ASP A 502 -23.96 -22.84 22.82
CA ASP A 502 -25.09 -22.85 21.89
C ASP A 502 -24.59 -22.99 20.46
N ASN A 503 -25.09 -24.05 19.84
CA ASN A 503 -24.88 -24.44 18.45
C ASN A 503 -25.10 -23.22 17.54
N VAL A 504 -23.99 -22.74 16.94
CA VAL A 504 -24.06 -21.86 15.78
C VAL A 504 -24.68 -22.68 14.66
N THR A 505 -25.98 -22.52 14.45
CA THR A 505 -26.60 -22.86 13.18
C THR A 505 -25.93 -22.02 12.12
N THR A 506 -25.07 -22.65 11.33
CA THR A 506 -24.71 -22.19 9.99
C THR A 506 -26.01 -22.00 9.23
N THR A 507 -26.43 -20.74 9.07
CA THR A 507 -27.57 -20.40 8.22
C THR A 507 -27.15 -20.56 6.77
N ASN A 508 -27.16 -21.81 6.30
CA ASN A 508 -27.32 -22.13 4.89
C ASN A 508 -28.82 -22.02 4.59
N ASN A 509 -29.22 -20.92 3.96
CA ASN A 509 -30.45 -20.83 3.18
C ASN A 509 -30.23 -19.81 2.06
N ASP A 510 -29.48 -20.23 1.04
CA ASP A 510 -29.54 -19.68 -0.31
C ASP A 510 -29.96 -20.83 -1.24
N ASN A 511 -31.20 -21.30 -1.06
CA ASN A 511 -31.94 -21.97 -2.12
C ASN A 511 -32.94 -20.95 -2.65
N ASN A 512 -32.56 -20.20 -3.67
CA ASN A 512 -33.53 -19.63 -4.59
C ASN A 512 -33.08 -19.98 -6.01
N GLU A 513 -33.99 -20.66 -6.68
CA GLU A 513 -33.94 -21.06 -8.07
C GLU A 513 -33.56 -19.87 -8.95
N GLU A 514 -32.71 -20.12 -9.94
CA GLU A 514 -32.35 -19.18 -11.00
C GLU A 514 -33.60 -18.86 -11.84
N THR A 515 -34.30 -17.80 -11.49
CA THR A 515 -35.16 -17.06 -12.42
C THR A 515 -34.34 -15.93 -13.04
N ASP A 516 -34.45 -15.79 -14.35
CA ASP A 516 -33.92 -14.68 -15.15
C ASP A 516 -34.57 -13.35 -14.69
N ASP A 517 -34.09 -12.77 -13.59
CA ASP A 517 -34.62 -11.53 -13.05
C ASP A 517 -33.69 -10.35 -13.34
N GLU A 518 -34.19 -9.53 -14.26
CA GLU A 518 -34.35 -8.08 -14.18
C GLU A 518 -33.52 -7.32 -13.12
N PHE A 519 -32.90 -6.24 -13.57
CA PHE A 519 -32.06 -5.31 -12.83
C PHE A 519 -32.76 -4.77 -11.55
N ASP A 520 -32.57 -5.41 -10.39
CA ASP A 520 -32.95 -4.83 -9.09
C ASP A 520 -32.00 -3.66 -8.78
N GLU A 521 -32.54 -2.45 -8.90
CA GLU A 521 -31.87 -1.15 -8.96
C GLU A 521 -31.33 -0.67 -7.59
N THR A 522 -31.38 -1.48 -6.54
CA THR A 522 -30.90 -1.12 -5.19
C THR A 522 -29.96 -2.18 -4.59
N VAL A 523 -28.64 -1.95 -4.68
CA VAL A 523 -27.69 -2.76 -3.92
C VAL A 523 -27.74 -2.35 -2.46
N LYS A 524 -28.54 -3.06 -1.66
CA LYS A 524 -28.56 -2.92 -0.20
C LYS A 524 -27.26 -3.49 0.38
N SER A 525 -26.30 -2.62 0.68
CA SER A 525 -25.17 -2.97 1.56
C SER A 525 -25.73 -3.47 2.89
N THR A 526 -25.16 -4.49 3.55
CA THR A 526 -25.64 -4.84 4.91
C THR A 526 -25.47 -3.70 5.90
N MET A 527 -24.45 -2.85 5.71
CA MET A 527 -24.24 -1.68 6.56
C MET A 527 -25.31 -0.62 6.25
N PHE A 528 -25.57 -0.33 4.98
CA PHE A 528 -26.51 0.70 4.56
C PHE A 528 -27.81 0.13 3.99
N LYS A 529 -28.35 -0.93 4.60
CA LYS A 529 -29.46 -1.72 4.04
C LYS A 529 -30.76 -0.92 3.90
N ASP A 530 -30.89 0.12 4.70
CA ASP A 530 -32.05 1.01 4.77
C ASP A 530 -31.84 2.29 3.92
N GLU A 531 -30.70 2.41 3.23
CA GLU A 531 -30.36 3.55 2.39
C GLU A 531 -30.41 3.18 0.89
N SER A 532 -30.87 4.11 0.06
CA SER A 532 -30.79 3.99 -1.40
C SER A 532 -29.52 4.67 -1.89
N LEU A 533 -28.49 3.88 -2.23
CA LEU A 533 -27.19 4.39 -2.64
C LEU A 533 -27.02 4.38 -4.17
N SER A 534 -26.56 5.50 -4.73
CA SER A 534 -26.15 5.58 -6.14
C SER A 534 -24.84 4.84 -6.39
N ILE A 535 -24.58 4.44 -7.65
CA ILE A 535 -23.31 3.81 -8.04
C ILE A 535 -22.09 4.65 -7.66
N ASP A 536 -22.16 5.97 -7.81
CA ASP A 536 -21.08 6.88 -7.42
C ASP A 536 -20.78 6.79 -5.93
N MET A 537 -21.83 6.82 -5.10
CA MET A 537 -21.70 6.75 -3.65
C MET A 537 -21.08 5.42 -3.22
N ILE A 538 -21.46 4.34 -3.89
CA ILE A 538 -20.95 3.03 -3.50
C ILE A 538 -19.49 2.86 -3.91
N ILE A 539 -19.09 3.35 -5.10
CA ILE A 539 -17.68 3.39 -5.49
C ILE A 539 -16.87 4.24 -4.51
N LEU A 540 -17.39 5.40 -4.09
CA LEU A 540 -16.77 6.25 -3.07
C LEU A 540 -16.62 5.53 -1.72
N LEU A 541 -17.67 4.86 -1.23
CA LEU A 541 -17.62 4.07 0.00
C LEU A 541 -16.58 2.97 -0.07
N GLN A 542 -16.56 2.20 -1.16
CA GLN A 542 -15.57 1.13 -1.37
C GLN A 542 -14.14 1.68 -1.36
N ARG A 543 -13.91 2.79 -2.07
CA ARG A 543 -12.60 3.43 -2.12
C ARG A 543 -12.21 3.94 -0.73
N ALA A 544 -13.10 4.63 -0.03
CA ALA A 544 -12.84 5.16 1.30
C ALA A 544 -12.49 4.05 2.30
N PHE A 545 -13.30 2.98 2.38
CA PHE A 545 -13.07 1.85 3.28
C PHE A 545 -11.81 1.04 2.93
N LYS A 546 -11.33 1.11 1.67
CA LYS A 546 -10.08 0.47 1.26
C LYS A 546 -8.85 1.37 1.47
N ARG A 547 -8.93 2.66 1.16
CA ARG A 547 -7.77 3.56 1.08
C ARG A 547 -7.48 4.31 2.37
N LEU A 548 -8.49 4.83 3.06
CA LEU A 548 -8.27 5.59 4.30
C LEU A 548 -7.61 4.76 5.42
N PRO A 549 -7.99 3.48 5.65
CA PRO A 549 -7.28 2.63 6.60
C PRO A 549 -5.86 2.30 6.16
N ALA A 550 -5.63 2.05 4.86
CA ALA A 550 -4.29 1.83 4.32
C ALA A 550 -3.38 3.06 4.48
N MET A 551 -3.91 4.27 4.26
CA MET A 551 -3.19 5.53 4.47
C MET A 551 -2.72 5.70 5.91
N THR A 552 -3.63 5.52 6.86
CA THR A 552 -3.30 5.68 8.29
C THR A 552 -2.33 4.60 8.77
N LEU A 553 -2.47 3.35 8.28
CA LEU A 553 -1.50 2.30 8.55
C LEU A 553 -0.11 2.63 7.98
N ALA A 554 -0.02 3.12 6.75
CA ALA A 554 1.24 3.52 6.14
C ALA A 554 1.98 4.56 6.99
N LEU A 555 1.24 5.54 7.54
CA LEU A 555 1.82 6.50 8.47
C LEU A 555 2.30 5.84 9.78
N VAL A 556 1.50 4.97 10.39
CA VAL A 556 1.88 4.25 11.61
C VAL A 556 3.18 3.47 11.41
N LEU A 557 3.29 2.72 10.30
CA LEU A 557 4.43 1.84 10.05
C LEU A 557 5.73 2.63 9.89
N ASP A 558 5.74 3.71 9.09
CA ASP A 558 6.95 4.50 8.90
C ASP A 558 7.28 5.41 10.09
N GLU A 559 6.29 5.99 10.79
CA GLU A 559 6.58 6.73 12.02
C GLU A 559 7.17 5.81 13.10
N PHE A 560 6.65 4.57 13.22
CA PHE A 560 7.24 3.56 14.10
C PHE A 560 8.67 3.20 13.66
N ARG A 561 8.90 2.91 12.38
CA ARG A 561 10.24 2.52 11.87
C ARG A 561 11.25 3.65 11.96
N TRP A 562 10.86 4.89 11.70
CA TRP A 562 11.74 6.05 11.88
C TRP A 562 12.19 6.19 13.31
N ARG A 563 11.26 6.10 14.27
CA ARG A 563 11.57 6.07 15.70
C ARG A 563 12.47 4.90 16.06
N TYR A 564 12.19 3.72 15.50
CA TYR A 564 13.03 2.54 15.70
C TYR A 564 14.45 2.72 15.15
N PHE A 565 14.65 3.37 14.01
CA PHE A 565 15.99 3.70 13.53
C PHE A 565 16.70 4.74 14.40
N GLU A 566 15.95 5.70 14.95
CA GLU A 566 16.49 6.78 15.78
C GLU A 566 16.99 6.26 17.14
N ASP A 567 16.17 5.53 17.90
CA ASP A 567 16.51 5.11 19.26
C ASP A 567 16.43 3.59 19.52
N GLY A 568 16.05 2.76 18.54
CA GLY A 568 16.10 1.30 18.57
C GLY A 568 15.39 0.64 19.75
N TYR A 569 16.12 0.48 20.86
CA TYR A 569 15.80 -0.33 22.04
C TYR A 569 14.64 0.18 22.90
N LYS A 570 14.19 1.43 22.70
CA LYS A 570 13.06 2.01 23.44
C LYS A 570 11.70 1.68 22.81
N PHE A 571 11.66 1.20 21.57
CA PHE A 571 10.40 1.02 20.83
C PHE A 571 9.97 -0.44 20.82
N THR A 572 8.89 -0.67 21.54
CA THR A 572 8.32 -1.95 21.93
C THR A 572 7.02 -2.25 21.19
N ASN A 573 6.48 -3.46 21.36
CA ASN A 573 5.12 -3.78 20.92
C ASN A 573 4.09 -2.79 21.50
N PHE A 574 4.29 -2.37 22.75
CA PHE A 574 3.47 -1.33 23.38
C PHE A 574 3.46 -0.02 22.59
N GLU A 575 4.63 0.53 22.24
CA GLU A 575 4.71 1.80 21.50
C GLU A 575 4.12 1.70 20.09
N PHE A 576 4.28 0.54 19.44
CA PHE A 576 3.60 0.26 18.17
C PHE A 576 2.08 0.31 18.31
N TRP A 577 1.51 -0.42 19.27
CA TRP A 577 0.06 -0.46 19.48
C TRP A 577 -0.50 0.87 19.98
N LYS A 578 0.29 1.66 20.68
CA LYS A 578 -0.07 3.04 21.02
C LYS A 578 -0.20 3.90 19.76
N LEU A 579 0.77 3.85 18.84
CA LEU A 579 0.67 4.56 17.56
C LEU A 579 -0.52 4.10 16.72
N VAL A 580 -0.78 2.79 16.66
CA VAL A 580 -1.96 2.23 15.97
C VAL A 580 -3.25 2.76 16.59
N LYS A 581 -3.35 2.78 17.92
CA LYS A 581 -4.52 3.31 18.62
C LYS A 581 -4.71 4.80 18.35
N ASP A 582 -3.66 5.60 18.49
CA ASP A 582 -3.73 7.05 18.36
C ASP A 582 -4.09 7.48 16.92
N LEU A 583 -3.52 6.81 15.91
CA LEU A 583 -3.68 7.19 14.50
C LEU A 583 -4.83 6.47 13.79
N GLN A 584 -5.19 5.26 14.20
CA GLN A 584 -6.21 4.46 13.52
C GLN A 584 -7.46 4.17 14.37
N GLY A 585 -7.39 4.33 15.68
CA GLY A 585 -8.47 3.91 16.57
C GLY A 585 -8.66 2.39 16.57
N ILE A 586 -7.56 1.65 16.55
CA ILE A 586 -7.55 0.18 16.54
C ILE A 586 -6.73 -0.30 17.75
N GLU A 587 -7.15 -1.41 18.35
CA GLU A 587 -6.41 -2.05 19.45
C GLU A 587 -6.24 -3.57 19.23
N PRO A 588 -5.20 -4.19 19.80
CA PRO A 588 -5.04 -5.63 19.68
C PRO A 588 -6.15 -6.37 20.45
N PRO A 589 -6.57 -7.57 20.01
CA PRO A 589 -7.63 -8.36 20.67
C PRO A 589 -7.29 -8.88 22.08
N MET A 590 -6.07 -8.66 22.52
CA MET A 590 -5.52 -8.98 23.83
C MET A 590 -4.24 -8.16 24.04
N THR A 591 -3.80 -8.06 25.29
CA THR A 591 -2.49 -7.49 25.63
C THR A 591 -1.38 -8.24 24.91
N ARG A 592 -0.42 -7.50 24.35
CA ARG A 592 0.74 -8.05 23.63
C ARG A 592 1.98 -7.81 24.47
N ASP A 593 2.75 -8.87 24.69
CA ASP A 593 4.01 -8.80 25.43
C ASP A 593 5.17 -8.32 24.54
N GLU A 594 6.34 -8.20 25.17
CA GLU A 594 7.58 -7.82 24.50
C GLU A 594 8.44 -9.02 24.10
N GLU A 595 7.95 -10.25 24.19
CA GLU A 595 8.64 -11.40 23.59
C GLU A 595 8.47 -11.36 22.06
N GLY A 596 7.28 -10.96 21.60
CA GLY A 596 6.96 -10.77 20.19
C GLY A 596 7.51 -9.48 19.56
N PHE A 597 7.20 -9.33 18.26
CA PHE A 597 7.42 -8.10 17.50
C PHE A 597 6.36 -7.99 16.39
N ASP A 598 5.16 -7.57 16.78
CA ASP A 598 3.96 -7.48 15.94
C ASP A 598 4.14 -6.62 14.66
N PRO A 599 4.98 -5.55 14.62
CA PRO A 599 5.24 -4.82 13.38
C PRO A 599 5.76 -5.68 12.23
N LEU A 600 6.47 -6.78 12.52
CA LEU A 600 7.00 -7.66 11.46
C LEU A 600 5.93 -8.49 10.77
N ALA A 601 4.74 -8.59 11.36
CA ALA A 601 3.60 -9.28 10.76
C ALA A 601 3.02 -8.54 9.54
N TYR A 602 3.49 -7.33 9.23
CA TYR A 602 3.07 -6.50 8.12
C TYR A 602 4.03 -6.65 6.93
N TYR A 603 3.48 -6.85 5.73
CA TYR A 603 4.25 -7.08 4.49
C TYR A 603 5.37 -6.04 4.28
N TYR A 604 5.03 -4.75 4.44
CA TYR A 604 5.97 -3.65 4.20
C TYR A 604 7.14 -3.62 5.19
N VAL A 605 6.95 -4.09 6.42
CA VAL A 605 8.03 -4.19 7.41
C VAL A 605 8.92 -5.39 7.09
N ALA A 606 8.31 -6.54 6.78
CA ALA A 606 9.02 -7.77 6.43
C ALA A 606 9.90 -7.61 5.17
N HIS A 607 9.41 -6.89 4.16
CA HIS A 607 10.12 -6.64 2.89
C HIS A 607 10.90 -5.31 2.90
N ASN A 608 10.96 -4.64 4.06
CA ASN A 608 11.67 -3.37 4.25
C ASN A 608 11.30 -2.25 3.25
N ILE A 609 10.01 -2.16 2.92
CA ILE A 609 9.44 -1.21 1.96
C ILE A 609 9.02 0.07 2.71
N PRO A 610 9.57 1.26 2.42
CA PRO A 610 9.10 2.52 3.00
C PRO A 610 7.63 2.76 2.63
N THR A 611 6.81 3.18 3.59
CA THR A 611 5.35 3.25 3.43
C THR A 611 4.80 4.67 3.33
N ILE A 612 5.53 5.69 3.77
CA ILE A 612 5.07 7.08 3.72
C ILE A 612 4.76 7.55 2.29
N ARG A 613 5.42 6.96 1.28
CA ARG A 613 5.13 7.20 -0.14
C ARG A 613 3.68 6.91 -0.51
N TYR A 614 3.07 5.88 0.07
CA TYR A 614 1.66 5.53 -0.16
C TYR A 614 0.70 6.50 0.55
N PHE A 615 1.10 7.05 1.69
CA PHE A 615 0.34 8.11 2.36
C PHE A 615 0.33 9.40 1.52
N LEU A 616 1.51 9.81 1.02
CA LEU A 616 1.63 11.01 0.19
C LEU A 616 0.99 10.84 -1.19
N SER A 617 1.12 9.66 -1.80
CA SER A 617 0.57 9.39 -3.14
C SER A 617 -0.94 9.57 -3.18
N GLU A 618 -1.63 9.27 -2.09
CA GLU A 618 -3.06 9.49 -1.97
C GLU A 618 -3.46 10.96 -2.12
N PHE A 619 -2.62 11.93 -1.76
CA PHE A 619 -2.90 13.34 -2.01
C PHE A 619 -2.51 13.75 -3.43
N ILE A 620 -1.32 13.33 -3.85
CA ILE A 620 -0.75 13.67 -5.16
C ILE A 620 -1.63 13.11 -6.30
N GLN A 621 -2.10 11.87 -6.20
CA GLN A 621 -2.94 11.25 -7.23
C GLN A 621 -4.25 12.01 -7.46
N HIS A 622 -4.88 12.57 -6.41
CA HIS A 622 -6.10 13.37 -6.55
C HIS A 622 -5.78 14.76 -7.12
N GLN A 623 -4.63 15.36 -6.80
CA GLN A 623 -4.17 16.60 -7.43
C GLN A 623 -3.91 16.40 -8.94
N LEU A 624 -3.21 15.31 -9.30
CA LEU A 624 -2.97 14.96 -10.69
C LEU A 624 -4.28 14.68 -11.42
N PHE A 625 -5.17 13.88 -10.83
CA PHE A 625 -6.47 13.56 -11.43
C PHE A 625 -7.33 14.81 -11.65
N GLU A 626 -7.46 15.70 -10.65
CA GLU A 626 -8.18 16.96 -10.82
C GLU A 626 -7.61 17.81 -11.95
N LYS A 627 -6.27 17.83 -12.10
CA LYS A 627 -5.61 18.62 -13.15
C LYS A 627 -5.75 18.00 -14.53
N MET A 628 -5.74 16.67 -14.62
CA MET A 628 -6.14 15.96 -15.83
C MET A 628 -7.59 16.26 -16.20
N CYS A 629 -8.50 16.28 -15.24
CA CYS A 629 -9.91 16.64 -15.45
C CYS A 629 -10.09 18.05 -15.99
N ILE A 630 -9.42 19.03 -15.38
CA ILE A 630 -9.43 20.41 -15.85
C ILE A 630 -8.87 20.48 -17.28
N ALA A 631 -7.76 19.80 -17.56
CA ALA A 631 -7.17 19.77 -18.89
C ALA A 631 -8.09 19.12 -19.95
N SER A 632 -8.87 18.10 -19.59
CA SER A 632 -9.86 17.49 -20.48
C SER A 632 -11.00 18.44 -20.86
N ILE A 633 -11.41 19.32 -19.95
CA ILE A 633 -12.55 20.22 -20.16
C ILE A 633 -12.11 21.52 -20.85
N HIS A 634 -11.00 22.10 -20.39
CA HIS A 634 -10.55 23.45 -20.78
C HIS A 634 -9.36 23.44 -21.74
N GLY A 635 -8.82 22.27 -22.07
CA GLY A 635 -7.66 22.11 -22.94
C GLY A 635 -6.30 22.41 -22.29
N SER A 636 -6.27 22.86 -21.02
CA SER A 636 -5.05 23.14 -20.27
C SER A 636 -5.24 22.94 -18.76
N PRO A 637 -4.24 22.40 -18.02
CA PRO A 637 -4.30 22.25 -16.57
C PRO A 637 -4.01 23.57 -15.81
N LEU A 638 -3.53 24.60 -16.51
CA LEU A 638 -3.06 25.87 -15.93
C LEU A 638 -4.15 26.94 -15.81
N VAL A 639 -5.38 26.62 -16.21
CA VAL A 639 -6.50 27.55 -16.05
C VAL A 639 -6.83 27.72 -14.57
N SER A 640 -7.22 28.94 -14.19
CA SER A 640 -7.73 29.25 -12.84
C SER A 640 -9.17 28.76 -12.63
N GLU A 641 -9.83 28.30 -13.69
CA GLU A 641 -11.17 27.76 -13.65
C GLU A 641 -11.21 26.45 -12.86
N LYS A 642 -12.10 26.38 -11.87
CA LYS A 642 -12.41 25.14 -11.17
C LYS A 642 -13.21 24.23 -12.11
N VAL A 643 -13.12 22.93 -11.91
CA VAL A 643 -14.04 21.98 -12.56
C VAL A 643 -15.47 22.49 -12.33
N LEU A 644 -16.24 22.61 -13.42
CA LEU A 644 -17.61 23.12 -13.38
C LEU A 644 -18.34 22.46 -12.20
N ASN A 645 -18.98 23.23 -11.31
CA ASN A 645 -19.66 22.69 -10.12
C ASN A 645 -20.70 21.59 -10.46
N LYS A 646 -21.13 21.50 -11.73
CA LYS A 646 -22.00 20.45 -12.26
C LYS A 646 -21.29 19.11 -12.51
N ILE A 647 -19.99 19.11 -12.76
CA ILE A 647 -19.18 17.90 -13.02
C ILE A 647 -18.57 17.46 -11.69
N LYS A 648 -19.10 16.36 -11.14
CA LYS A 648 -18.52 15.70 -9.97
C LYS A 648 -17.19 15.07 -10.34
N MET A 649 -16.19 15.16 -9.46
CA MET A 649 -14.87 14.58 -9.72
C MET A 649 -14.95 13.05 -9.96
N THR A 650 -15.86 12.35 -9.27
CA THR A 650 -16.13 10.91 -9.47
C THR A 650 -16.67 10.55 -10.85
N ARG A 651 -17.09 11.55 -11.64
CA ARG A 651 -17.66 11.42 -12.99
C ARG A 651 -16.84 12.15 -14.04
N CYS A 652 -15.65 12.61 -13.68
CA CYS A 652 -14.73 13.19 -14.65
C CYS A 652 -14.19 12.11 -15.58
N ASP A 653 -14.40 12.26 -16.89
CA ASP A 653 -13.87 11.32 -17.87
C ASP A 653 -12.62 11.89 -18.53
N VAL A 654 -11.49 11.22 -18.31
CA VAL A 654 -10.19 11.56 -18.92
C VAL A 654 -9.86 10.67 -20.12
N TYR A 655 -10.66 9.65 -20.39
CA TYR A 655 -10.43 8.74 -21.51
C TYR A 655 -10.46 9.51 -22.85
N GLY A 656 -9.50 9.23 -23.73
CA GLY A 656 -9.39 9.90 -25.03
C GLY A 656 -8.82 11.33 -24.98
N SER A 657 -8.60 11.90 -23.79
CA SER A 657 -8.12 13.28 -23.62
C SER A 657 -6.61 13.37 -23.73
N LYS A 658 -6.12 13.86 -24.88
CA LYS A 658 -4.68 14.09 -25.11
C LYS A 658 -4.11 15.18 -24.22
N THR A 659 -4.92 16.17 -23.85
CA THR A 659 -4.53 17.25 -22.94
C THR A 659 -4.39 16.77 -21.51
N ALA A 660 -5.24 15.84 -21.05
CA ALA A 660 -5.05 15.15 -19.77
C ALA A 660 -3.77 14.32 -19.77
N GLY A 661 -3.54 13.50 -20.80
CA GLY A 661 -2.30 12.73 -20.92
C GLY A 661 -1.06 13.60 -20.90
N ASN A 662 -1.09 14.76 -21.56
CA ASN A 662 0.03 15.71 -21.56
C ASN A 662 0.41 16.21 -20.15
N VAL A 663 -0.51 16.25 -19.18
CA VAL A 663 -0.18 16.55 -17.76
C VAL A 663 0.82 15.52 -17.23
N LEU A 664 0.52 14.23 -17.43
CA LEU A 664 1.38 13.13 -16.97
C LEU A 664 2.70 13.10 -17.76
N ILE A 665 2.65 13.28 -19.08
CA ILE A 665 3.85 13.29 -19.93
C ILE A 665 4.84 14.37 -19.47
N GLN A 666 4.37 15.61 -19.30
CA GLN A 666 5.23 16.71 -18.84
C GLN A 666 5.82 16.46 -17.46
N PHE A 667 5.09 15.78 -16.58
CA PHE A 667 5.58 15.40 -15.26
C PHE A 667 6.62 14.28 -15.32
N MET A 668 6.39 13.25 -16.15
CA MET A 668 7.18 12.04 -16.18
C MET A 668 8.48 12.17 -16.98
N THR A 669 8.46 12.86 -18.12
CA THR A 669 9.60 12.94 -19.06
C THR A 669 10.92 13.40 -18.43
N PRO A 670 10.94 14.38 -17.51
CA PRO A 670 12.19 14.80 -16.89
C PRO A 670 12.80 13.77 -15.93
N GLY A 671 12.03 12.81 -15.41
CA GLY A 671 12.47 11.93 -14.32
C GLY A 671 13.02 12.74 -13.14
N ASN A 672 14.18 12.34 -12.63
CA ASN A 672 14.87 13.02 -11.54
C ASN A 672 15.83 14.12 -12.00
N SER A 673 15.78 14.57 -13.26
CA SER A 673 16.62 15.68 -13.75
C SER A 673 16.24 17.04 -13.12
N LYS A 674 15.03 17.17 -12.57
CA LYS A 674 14.58 18.35 -11.83
C LYS A 674 13.97 17.96 -10.49
N HIS A 675 13.90 18.92 -9.58
CA HIS A 675 13.21 18.74 -8.30
C HIS A 675 11.69 18.59 -8.52
N TRP A 676 11.04 17.70 -7.76
CA TRP A 676 9.62 17.36 -7.94
C TRP A 676 8.68 18.59 -7.92
N ARG A 677 8.98 19.62 -7.11
CA ARG A 677 8.21 20.89 -7.08
C ARG A 677 8.20 21.59 -8.43
N GLN A 678 9.32 21.59 -9.13
CA GLN A 678 9.41 22.21 -10.46
C GLN A 678 8.57 21.42 -11.46
N LEU A 679 8.58 20.08 -11.38
CA LEU A 679 7.79 19.19 -12.23
C LEU A 679 6.30 19.36 -11.98
N LEU A 680 5.89 19.41 -10.71
CA LEU A 680 4.51 19.63 -10.30
C LEU A 680 4.02 20.99 -10.79
N LYS A 681 4.81 22.06 -10.61
CA LYS A 681 4.47 23.40 -11.06
C LYS A 681 4.34 23.48 -12.59
N ALA A 682 5.28 22.87 -13.31
CA ALA A 682 5.25 22.89 -14.77
C ALA A 682 4.04 22.14 -15.35
N SER A 683 3.73 20.97 -14.81
CA SER A 683 2.65 20.10 -15.32
C SER A 683 1.25 20.50 -14.84
N THR A 684 1.12 21.06 -13.63
CA THR A 684 -0.19 21.31 -12.98
C THR A 684 -0.43 22.74 -12.53
N GLY A 685 0.63 23.56 -12.46
CA GLY A 685 0.60 24.89 -11.82
C GLY A 685 0.59 24.85 -10.29
N LEU A 686 0.65 23.67 -9.66
CA LEU A 686 0.69 23.51 -8.20
C LEU A 686 2.13 23.50 -7.69
N GLU A 687 2.38 24.07 -6.52
CA GLU A 687 3.72 24.14 -5.93
C GLU A 687 3.91 23.18 -4.75
N GLU A 688 2.80 22.75 -4.14
CA GLU A 688 2.78 21.99 -2.89
C GLU A 688 1.80 20.82 -2.97
N VAL A 689 2.06 19.81 -2.14
CA VAL A 689 1.11 18.73 -1.87
C VAL A 689 0.08 19.22 -0.85
N THR A 690 -1.21 19.13 -1.19
CA THR A 690 -2.34 19.57 -0.34
C THR A 690 -3.47 18.54 -0.30
N ALA A 691 -4.36 18.67 0.68
CA ALA A 691 -5.53 17.81 0.83
C ALA A 691 -6.75 18.27 0.01
N ASP A 692 -6.65 19.38 -0.73
CA ASP A 692 -7.86 20.06 -1.22
C ASP A 692 -8.57 19.25 -2.32
N SER A 693 -7.80 18.68 -3.26
CA SER A 693 -8.34 17.83 -4.34
C SER A 693 -8.92 16.53 -3.79
N PHE A 694 -8.25 15.96 -2.77
CA PHE A 694 -8.73 14.78 -2.05
C PHE A 694 -10.09 15.06 -1.38
N LEU A 695 -10.19 16.16 -0.63
CA LEU A 695 -11.43 16.52 0.07
C LEU A 695 -12.56 16.85 -0.91
N ARG A 696 -12.27 17.51 -2.05
CA ARG A 696 -13.27 17.73 -3.11
C ARG A 696 -13.78 16.43 -3.73
N TYR A 697 -12.90 15.45 -3.92
CA TYR A 697 -13.30 14.13 -4.44
C TYR A 697 -14.25 13.41 -3.48
N TYR A 698 -13.96 13.45 -2.17
CA TYR A 698 -14.77 12.78 -1.15
C TYR A 698 -15.92 13.63 -0.56
N ASP A 699 -16.10 14.89 -0.97
CA ASP A 699 -17.15 15.78 -0.45
C ASP A 699 -18.55 15.14 -0.45
N PRO A 700 -19.01 14.45 -1.51
CA PRO A 700 -20.31 13.78 -1.48
C PRO A 700 -20.41 12.70 -0.41
N LEU A 701 -19.33 11.94 -0.20
CA LEU A 701 -19.29 10.88 0.80
C LEU A 701 -19.25 11.44 2.23
N ILE A 702 -18.44 12.47 2.47
CA ILE A 702 -18.36 13.16 3.76
C ILE A 702 -19.76 13.62 4.18
N LYS A 703 -20.46 14.24 3.24
CA LYS A 703 -21.82 14.74 3.39
C LYS A 703 -22.79 13.64 3.81
N PHE A 704 -22.85 12.56 3.03
CA PHE A 704 -23.68 11.39 3.32
C PHE A 704 -23.37 10.75 4.68
N LEU A 705 -22.09 10.50 4.99
CA LEU A 705 -21.70 9.84 6.23
C LEU A 705 -22.05 10.69 7.45
N TRP A 706 -21.96 12.02 7.34
CA TRP A 706 -22.31 12.92 8.42
C TRP A 706 -23.81 12.86 8.74
N GLU A 707 -24.67 12.95 7.73
CA GLU A 707 -26.13 12.78 7.89
C GLU A 707 -26.48 11.41 8.48
N TYR A 708 -25.81 10.35 8.01
CA TYR A 708 -25.99 9.00 8.53
C TYR A 708 -25.61 8.90 10.02
N VAL A 709 -24.47 9.48 10.39
CA VAL A 709 -24.00 9.51 11.78
C VAL A 709 -24.98 10.26 12.69
N GLU A 710 -25.52 11.40 12.25
CA GLU A 710 -26.52 12.15 13.01
C GLU A 710 -27.83 11.37 13.17
N LYS A 711 -28.36 10.85 12.06
CA LYS A 711 -29.61 10.07 12.02
C LYS A 711 -29.56 8.88 12.98
N HIS A 712 -28.42 8.19 13.04
CA HIS A 712 -28.23 6.99 13.85
C HIS A 712 -27.57 7.27 15.22
N LYS A 713 -27.29 8.54 15.54
CA LYS A 713 -26.62 8.98 16.78
C LYS A 713 -25.31 8.23 17.05
N ILE A 714 -24.52 8.00 16.01
CA ILE A 714 -23.29 7.21 16.08
C ILE A 714 -22.21 8.03 16.80
N PRO A 715 -21.62 7.52 17.90
CA PRO A 715 -20.50 8.19 18.52
C PRO A 715 -19.30 8.21 17.59
N ILE A 716 -18.65 9.36 17.46
CA ILE A 716 -17.44 9.55 16.63
C ILE A 716 -16.20 9.69 17.51
N GLY A 717 -15.05 9.24 17.01
CA GLY A 717 -13.80 9.19 17.76
C GLY A 717 -13.68 7.92 18.61
N TRP A 718 -12.54 7.73 19.27
CA TRP A 718 -12.17 6.54 20.04
C TRP A 718 -11.36 6.89 21.27
#